data_AF-A0A835A4E5-F1
#
_entry.id   AF-A0A835A4E5-F1
#
_cell.length_a   1.000
_cell.length_b   1.000
_cell.length_c   1.000
_cell.angle_alpha   90.00
_cell.angle_beta   90.00
_cell.angle_gamma   90.00
#
_symmetry.space_group_name_H-M   'P 1'
#
loop_
_entity.id
_entity.type
_entity.pdbx_description
1 polymer ?
#
loop_
_entity_poly.entity_id
_entity_poly.type
_entity_poly.pdbx_seq_one_letter_code
_entity_poly.pdbx_strand_id
1 'polypeptide(L)'
;MGASVNDDLLSLLMESNFKVFCEDENSKNAGMTIDEVIEECKLFYFAGQEMTSVLLTWTMIALSMDPSWQVRAREEVLQVFGKNKPNFDGLNQLKIVTMILYEVLRLYPPAITLLPRVCQRTKLGETSLPPGVDLIMPLLLVHRDAKYWGKDANEFNPERFSGGVSKASNNSGAFFPFGWGPRICIGQSFAMIEAKMPGVTVVTRNWYDLSTNNQHPSELNNVAGKMFVTWIGTTPRVSITDPELIREILSNKSDDFEKPKSRPIAEYFISGLVNYQGKKWAKHRRIINPAFHLEKLKRMLPAFSTCCSEMISRWDGMISVEGSRELDVWPELQNLTGDVISRTAFGSSFEEGRQIFQLQLEQAELLIRAFQSISVYVPGFRFLPTKDNIRMKEIYKTVRTLLRGIIEKREKAINMGASVNDDLLSLLMESNFKVFCEDENSKNAGMTIDEVIEECKLFYFAGQETTSVLLTWTMIALSMDPSWQVRAREEVLQVFGKNKPNFDGLNQLKIVTMILYEVLRLYPPATALVRRVRQRTKLGETSLPPEVDLIMPFLLVHRDAKYWGKDANEFNPERFSGGVSKASNNSGAFFPFGWGPRICIGQSFAMIEAKMALAMILQHFSFELSPSYAHAPYTVITLQPQHGAQIILHKI
;
A
#
# COMPACT_ATOMS: atom_id res chain seq x y z
N MET A 1 47.94 4.13 8.45
CA MET A 1 47.08 3.77 7.30
C MET A 1 46.78 2.29 7.44
N GLY A 2 45.56 1.94 7.81
CA GLY A 2 45.13 0.57 8.06
C GLY A 2 43.62 0.57 8.08
N ALA A 3 43.01 0.76 6.92
CA ALA A 3 41.60 0.48 6.73
C ALA A 3 41.49 -1.05 6.62
N SER A 4 40.71 -1.67 7.51
CA SER A 4 40.26 -3.04 7.32
C SER A 4 39.60 -3.10 5.94
N VAL A 5 40.11 -3.95 5.06
CA VAL A 5 39.35 -4.38 3.88
C VAL A 5 38.02 -4.92 4.41
N ASN A 6 36.91 -4.37 3.93
CA ASN A 6 35.59 -4.87 4.34
C ASN A 6 35.49 -6.33 3.87
N ASP A 7 35.09 -7.24 4.76
CA ASP A 7 34.81 -8.65 4.43
C ASP A 7 33.47 -8.78 3.66
N ASP A 8 33.29 -7.99 2.60
CA ASP A 8 32.14 -8.08 1.70
C ASP A 8 32.45 -8.94 0.47
N LEU A 9 31.41 -9.53 -0.12
CA LEU A 9 31.53 -10.50 -1.22
C LEU A 9 32.27 -9.91 -2.44
N LEU A 10 32.10 -8.61 -2.70
CA LEU A 10 32.78 -7.91 -3.78
C LEU A 10 34.28 -7.82 -3.49
N SER A 11 34.65 -7.48 -2.27
CA SER A 11 36.05 -7.41 -1.83
C SER A 11 36.73 -8.79 -1.91
N LEU A 12 36.03 -9.86 -1.51
CA LEU A 12 36.53 -11.24 -1.63
C LEU A 12 36.64 -11.73 -3.09
N LEU A 13 35.69 -11.36 -3.96
CA LEU A 13 35.75 -11.65 -5.39
C LEU A 13 36.89 -10.89 -6.06
N MET A 14 37.07 -9.60 -5.72
CA MET A 14 38.17 -8.79 -6.24
C MET A 14 39.53 -9.29 -5.75
N GLU A 15 39.66 -9.70 -4.49
CA GLU A 15 40.88 -10.30 -3.95
C GLU A 15 41.20 -11.63 -4.64
N SER A 16 40.20 -12.49 -4.84
CA SER A 16 40.37 -13.77 -5.54
C SER A 16 40.75 -13.56 -7.01
N ASN A 17 40.11 -12.61 -7.70
CA ASN A 17 40.44 -12.26 -9.08
C ASN A 17 41.85 -11.67 -9.19
N PHE A 18 42.27 -10.86 -8.22
CA PHE A 18 43.62 -10.30 -8.14
C PHE A 18 44.70 -11.36 -7.92
N LYS A 19 44.44 -12.38 -7.08
CA LYS A 19 45.37 -13.51 -6.88
C LYS A 19 45.63 -14.30 -8.18
N VAL A 20 44.59 -14.51 -8.99
CA VAL A 20 44.72 -15.17 -10.31
C VAL A 20 45.61 -14.36 -11.25
N PHE A 21 45.54 -13.03 -11.21
CA PHE A 21 46.45 -12.18 -11.99
C PHE A 21 47.91 -12.22 -11.51
N CYS A 22 48.16 -12.55 -10.24
CA CYS A 22 49.50 -12.53 -9.64
C CYS A 22 50.23 -13.88 -9.69
N GLU A 23 49.53 -15.01 -9.73
CA GLU A 23 50.14 -16.35 -9.56
C GLU A 23 50.53 -17.05 -10.88
N ASP A 24 50.11 -16.54 -12.04
CA ASP A 24 50.29 -17.24 -13.32
C ASP A 24 50.87 -16.32 -14.42
N GLU A 25 52.20 -16.21 -14.49
CA GLU A 25 52.92 -15.35 -15.45
C GLU A 25 52.64 -15.71 -16.94
N ASN A 26 52.10 -16.90 -17.22
CA ASN A 26 51.75 -17.35 -18.57
C ASN A 26 50.30 -17.06 -18.97
N SER A 27 49.46 -16.53 -18.07
CA SER A 27 48.02 -16.32 -18.33
C SER A 27 47.58 -14.87 -18.08
N LYS A 28 48.18 -13.93 -18.82
CA LYS A 28 47.77 -12.51 -18.83
C LYS A 28 46.28 -12.25 -19.18
N ASN A 29 45.52 -13.28 -19.55
CA ASN A 29 44.09 -13.24 -19.87
C ASN A 29 43.22 -14.19 -19.00
N ALA A 30 43.69 -14.69 -17.86
CA ALA A 30 42.92 -15.65 -17.04
C ALA A 30 41.96 -15.02 -16.01
N GLY A 31 42.17 -13.75 -15.63
CA GLY A 31 41.28 -13.06 -14.69
C GLY A 31 40.05 -12.46 -15.38
N MET A 32 38.96 -12.32 -14.64
CA MET A 32 37.74 -11.67 -15.11
C MET A 32 37.98 -10.17 -15.33
N THR A 33 37.47 -9.64 -16.43
CA THR A 33 37.35 -8.20 -16.67
C THR A 33 36.39 -7.56 -15.66
N ILE A 34 36.46 -6.24 -15.50
CA ILE A 34 35.54 -5.51 -14.61
C ILE A 34 34.09 -5.72 -15.03
N ASP A 35 33.81 -5.75 -16.33
CA ASP A 35 32.46 -6.00 -16.85
C ASP A 35 31.97 -7.42 -16.51
N GLU A 36 32.83 -8.44 -16.62
CA GLU A 36 32.50 -9.81 -16.20
C GLU A 36 32.28 -9.91 -14.69
N VAL A 37 33.09 -9.23 -13.87
CA VAL A 37 32.86 -9.15 -12.41
C VAL A 37 31.53 -8.48 -12.10
N ILE A 38 31.15 -7.42 -12.84
CA ILE A 38 29.85 -6.76 -12.68
C ILE A 38 28.70 -7.70 -13.06
N GLU A 39 28.81 -8.45 -14.16
CA GLU A 39 27.79 -9.42 -14.58
C GLU A 39 27.66 -10.57 -13.58
N GLU A 40 28.76 -11.09 -13.04
CA GLU A 40 28.72 -12.09 -11.97
C GLU A 40 28.07 -11.51 -10.69
N CYS A 41 28.39 -10.27 -10.29
CA CYS A 41 27.75 -9.62 -9.15
C CYS A 41 26.23 -9.46 -9.37
N LYS A 42 25.79 -9.10 -10.58
CA LYS A 42 24.36 -9.03 -10.93
C LYS A 42 23.69 -10.40 -10.83
N LEU A 43 24.36 -11.45 -11.30
CA LEU A 43 23.88 -12.83 -11.20
C LEU A 43 23.74 -13.26 -9.74
N PHE A 44 24.75 -13.01 -8.90
CA PHE A 44 24.69 -13.30 -7.45
C PHE A 44 23.57 -12.53 -6.75
N TYR A 45 23.39 -11.25 -7.08
CA TYR A 45 22.34 -10.42 -6.48
C TYR A 45 20.95 -10.92 -6.86
N PHE A 46 20.69 -11.13 -8.15
CA PHE A 46 19.39 -11.59 -8.65
C PHE A 46 19.08 -13.03 -8.22
N ALA A 47 20.03 -13.95 -8.39
CA ALA A 47 19.83 -15.35 -8.04
C ALA A 47 19.76 -15.57 -6.53
N GLY A 48 20.54 -14.83 -5.73
CA GLY A 48 20.51 -14.93 -4.26
C GLY A 48 19.20 -14.43 -3.67
N GLN A 49 18.69 -13.28 -4.12
CA GLN A 49 17.48 -12.68 -3.55
C GLN A 49 16.21 -13.47 -3.86
N GLU A 50 15.95 -13.77 -5.14
CA GLU A 50 14.70 -14.43 -5.55
C GLU A 50 14.66 -15.89 -5.09
N MET A 51 15.75 -16.65 -5.25
CA MET A 51 15.74 -18.08 -4.95
C MET A 51 15.61 -18.36 -3.44
N THR A 52 16.32 -17.60 -2.60
CA THR A 52 16.24 -17.76 -1.14
C THR A 52 14.87 -17.32 -0.61
N SER A 53 14.29 -16.22 -1.13
CA SER A 53 12.98 -15.75 -0.70
C SER A 53 11.84 -16.72 -1.04
N VAL A 54 11.89 -17.35 -2.23
CA VAL A 54 10.94 -18.40 -2.63
C VAL A 54 11.06 -19.64 -1.73
N LEU A 55 12.29 -20.08 -1.44
CA LEU A 55 12.54 -21.20 -0.52
C LEU A 55 11.96 -20.91 0.87
N LEU A 56 12.22 -19.72 1.42
CA LEU A 56 11.70 -19.31 2.73
C LEU A 56 10.18 -19.27 2.74
N THR A 57 9.57 -18.73 1.68
CA THR A 57 8.10 -18.64 1.56
C THR A 57 7.46 -20.03 1.60
N TRP A 58 7.93 -20.96 0.77
CA TRP A 58 7.43 -22.34 0.78
C TRP A 58 7.73 -23.08 2.07
N THR A 59 8.84 -22.76 2.75
CA THR A 59 9.14 -23.30 4.07
C THR A 59 8.12 -22.86 5.11
N MET A 60 7.74 -21.58 5.12
CA MET A 60 6.71 -21.07 6.02
C MET A 60 5.33 -21.70 5.75
N ILE A 61 4.99 -21.90 4.47
CA ILE A 61 3.74 -22.59 4.07
C ILE A 61 3.76 -24.06 4.51
N ALA A 62 4.86 -24.78 4.27
CA ALA A 62 4.97 -26.18 4.67
C ALA A 62 4.85 -26.35 6.20
N LEU A 63 5.47 -25.46 6.97
CA LEU A 63 5.38 -25.47 8.44
C LEU A 63 4.00 -25.08 8.96
N SER A 64 3.26 -24.19 8.28
CA SER A 64 1.89 -23.85 8.68
C SER A 64 0.89 -24.99 8.39
N MET A 65 1.18 -25.80 7.38
CA MET A 65 0.38 -26.98 7.03
C MET A 65 0.64 -28.18 7.95
N ASP A 66 1.85 -28.29 8.54
CA ASP A 66 2.19 -29.31 9.53
C ASP A 66 2.88 -28.70 10.77
N PRO A 67 2.08 -28.24 11.75
CA PRO A 67 2.59 -27.60 12.97
C PRO A 67 3.53 -28.48 13.81
N SER A 68 3.54 -29.81 13.61
CA SER A 68 4.41 -30.70 14.36
C SER A 68 5.89 -30.47 14.04
N TRP A 69 6.21 -30.19 12.77
CA TRP A 69 7.56 -29.86 12.34
C TRP A 69 8.01 -28.48 12.79
N GLN A 70 7.07 -27.55 12.92
CA GLN A 70 7.34 -26.21 13.46
C GLN A 70 7.81 -26.29 14.91
N VAL A 71 7.16 -27.11 15.74
CA VAL A 71 7.56 -27.34 17.14
C VAL A 71 8.96 -27.96 17.21
N ARG A 72 9.22 -29.02 16.43
CA ARG A 72 10.52 -29.69 16.39
C ARG A 72 11.67 -28.77 15.96
N ALA A 73 11.44 -27.97 14.90
CA ALA A 73 12.43 -27.00 14.43
C ALA A 73 12.72 -25.93 15.50
N ARG A 74 11.69 -25.48 16.21
CA ARG A 74 11.82 -24.52 17.31
C ARG A 74 12.65 -25.08 18.46
N GLU A 75 12.37 -26.32 18.88
CA GLU A 75 13.11 -26.98 19.96
C GLU A 75 14.59 -27.13 19.61
N GLU A 76 14.91 -27.56 18.39
CA GLU A 76 16.30 -27.65 17.92
C GLU A 76 17.00 -26.30 17.95
N VAL A 77 16.37 -25.25 17.44
CA VAL A 77 16.95 -23.90 17.43
C VAL A 77 17.18 -23.38 18.85
N LEU A 78 16.24 -23.60 19.78
CA LEU A 78 16.40 -23.23 21.19
C LEU A 78 17.52 -24.02 21.87
N GLN A 79 17.67 -25.30 21.53
CA GLN A 79 18.74 -26.14 22.07
C GLN A 79 20.12 -25.69 21.58
N VAL A 80 20.24 -25.32 20.30
CA VAL A 80 21.52 -24.94 19.70
C VAL A 80 21.94 -23.51 20.09
N PHE A 81 20.99 -22.56 20.10
CA PHE A 81 21.33 -21.13 20.29
C PHE A 81 20.88 -20.55 21.62
N GLY A 82 19.84 -21.09 22.26
CA GLY A 82 19.23 -20.48 23.45
C GLY A 82 18.83 -19.02 23.21
N LYS A 83 19.42 -18.08 23.96
CA LYS A 83 19.27 -16.61 23.77
C LYS A 83 20.46 -15.96 23.06
N ASN A 84 21.45 -16.74 22.64
CA ASN A 84 22.67 -16.21 22.03
C ASN A 84 22.44 -15.81 20.57
N LYS A 85 23.29 -14.92 20.06
CA LYS A 85 23.25 -14.53 18.65
C LYS A 85 23.59 -15.72 17.74
N PRO A 86 22.96 -15.83 16.56
CA PRO A 86 23.32 -16.84 15.57
C PRO A 86 24.80 -16.73 15.19
N ASN A 87 25.46 -17.87 15.01
CA ASN A 87 26.83 -17.98 14.51
C ASN A 87 26.91 -19.15 13.51
N PHE A 88 27.97 -19.17 12.71
CA PHE A 88 28.15 -20.13 11.62
C PHE A 88 28.15 -21.58 12.12
N ASP A 89 28.86 -21.88 13.20
CA ASP A 89 28.97 -23.24 13.75
C ASP A 89 27.63 -23.78 14.23
N GLY A 90 26.82 -22.94 14.90
CA GLY A 90 25.47 -23.30 15.33
C GLY A 90 24.53 -23.54 14.15
N LEU A 91 24.61 -22.75 13.07
CA LEU A 91 23.74 -22.93 11.90
C LEU A 91 24.02 -24.27 11.20
N ASN A 92 25.27 -24.74 11.24
CA ASN A 92 25.64 -26.05 10.72
C ASN A 92 25.14 -27.21 11.60
N GLN A 93 24.80 -26.96 12.86
CA GLN A 93 24.27 -27.98 13.79
C GLN A 93 22.76 -28.19 13.69
N LEU A 94 22.01 -27.31 13.01
CA LEU A 94 20.56 -27.41 12.84
C LEU A 94 20.17 -28.52 11.84
N LYS A 95 19.97 -29.75 12.31
CA LYS A 95 19.63 -30.93 11.49
C LYS A 95 18.18 -30.94 11.06
N ILE A 96 17.24 -30.71 11.97
CA ILE A 96 15.78 -30.66 11.70
C ILE A 96 15.46 -29.54 10.73
N VAL A 97 16.00 -28.34 10.95
CA VAL A 97 15.82 -27.21 10.01
C VAL A 97 16.40 -27.57 8.63
N THR A 98 17.55 -28.24 8.58
CA THR A 98 18.14 -28.68 7.30
C THR A 98 17.24 -29.68 6.57
N MET A 99 16.67 -30.65 7.29
CA MET A 99 15.74 -31.65 6.72
C MET A 99 14.50 -31.00 6.13
N ILE A 100 13.91 -30.02 6.85
CA ILE A 100 12.76 -29.24 6.37
C ILE A 100 13.12 -28.51 5.08
N LEU A 101 14.25 -27.77 5.07
CA LEU A 101 14.68 -27.02 3.90
C LEU A 101 14.92 -27.92 2.68
N TYR A 102 15.50 -29.11 2.88
CA TYR A 102 15.69 -30.07 1.79
C TYR A 102 14.38 -30.64 1.25
N GLU A 103 13.41 -30.93 2.12
CA GLU A 103 12.10 -31.40 1.67
C GLU A 103 11.30 -30.31 0.94
N VAL A 104 11.42 -29.05 1.38
CA VAL A 104 10.85 -27.90 0.67
C VAL A 104 11.52 -27.71 -0.68
N LEU A 105 12.85 -27.76 -0.75
CA LEU A 105 13.59 -27.69 -2.02
C LEU A 105 13.21 -28.83 -2.98
N ARG A 106 12.80 -29.98 -2.46
CA ARG A 106 12.32 -31.11 -3.26
C ARG A 106 10.91 -30.85 -3.82
N LEU A 107 9.97 -30.46 -2.96
CA LEU A 107 8.58 -30.29 -3.35
C LEU A 107 8.33 -29.01 -4.16
N TYR A 108 9.07 -27.96 -3.82
CA TYR A 108 8.92 -26.60 -4.32
C TYR A 108 10.29 -25.98 -4.65
N PRO A 109 11.06 -26.59 -5.58
CA PRO A 109 12.34 -26.03 -5.98
C PRO A 109 12.13 -24.64 -6.58
N PRO A 110 12.91 -23.62 -6.17
CA PRO A 110 12.80 -22.28 -6.75
C PRO A 110 12.98 -22.22 -8.28
N ALA A 111 13.71 -23.18 -8.85
CA ALA A 111 13.76 -23.41 -10.30
C ALA A 111 13.10 -24.75 -10.66
N ILE A 112 12.07 -24.74 -11.51
CA ILE A 112 11.36 -25.97 -11.91
C ILE A 112 12.14 -26.84 -12.91
N THR A 113 13.08 -26.22 -13.64
CA THR A 113 14.03 -26.86 -14.57
C THR A 113 15.41 -26.24 -14.35
N LEU A 114 16.47 -27.02 -14.58
CA LEU A 114 17.82 -26.43 -14.66
C LEU A 114 18.04 -25.80 -16.04
N LEU A 115 19.00 -24.86 -16.11
CA LEU A 115 19.37 -24.19 -17.35
C LEU A 115 19.66 -25.20 -18.47
N PRO A 116 19.04 -25.06 -19.66
CA PRO A 116 19.23 -25.97 -20.78
C PRO A 116 20.71 -26.14 -21.15
N ARG A 117 21.04 -27.30 -21.72
CA ARG A 117 22.38 -27.61 -22.23
C ARG A 117 22.30 -27.95 -23.71
N VAL A 118 23.02 -27.20 -24.54
CA VAL A 118 23.16 -27.52 -25.97
C VAL A 118 24.20 -28.62 -26.13
N CYS A 119 23.80 -29.76 -26.70
CA CYS A 119 24.69 -30.88 -26.96
C CYS A 119 25.69 -30.55 -28.09
N GLN A 120 26.97 -30.92 -27.94
CA GLN A 120 28.00 -30.80 -29.00
C GLN A 120 28.32 -32.14 -29.68
N ARG A 121 27.35 -33.08 -29.66
CA ARG A 121 27.45 -34.53 -29.96
C ARG A 121 27.94 -35.33 -28.76
N THR A 122 27.05 -36.09 -28.14
CA THR A 122 27.32 -36.85 -26.91
C THR A 122 26.40 -38.07 -26.83
N LYS A 123 26.86 -39.10 -26.11
CA LYS A 123 26.05 -40.28 -25.79
C LYS A 123 25.55 -40.16 -24.35
N LEU A 124 24.24 -40.22 -24.13
CA LEU A 124 23.63 -40.31 -22.80
C LEU A 124 23.04 -41.71 -22.62
N GLY A 125 23.66 -42.52 -21.77
CA GLY A 125 23.34 -43.94 -21.65
C GLY A 125 23.57 -44.67 -22.97
N GLU A 126 22.52 -45.28 -23.53
CA GLU A 126 22.56 -45.96 -24.82
C GLU A 126 22.22 -45.03 -26.01
N THR A 127 21.66 -43.84 -25.72
CA THR A 127 21.15 -42.91 -26.74
C THR A 127 22.24 -41.97 -27.24
N SER A 128 22.43 -41.91 -28.55
CA SER A 128 23.30 -40.93 -29.21
C SER A 128 22.51 -39.67 -29.55
N LEU A 129 22.99 -38.51 -29.12
CA LEU A 129 22.34 -37.22 -29.35
C LEU A 129 23.11 -36.40 -30.40
N PRO A 130 22.42 -35.84 -31.41
CA PRO A 130 23.06 -34.97 -32.38
C PRO A 130 23.44 -33.63 -31.75
N PRO A 131 24.45 -32.94 -32.33
CA PRO A 131 24.79 -31.60 -31.91
C PRO A 131 23.62 -30.62 -32.12
N GLY A 132 23.47 -29.64 -31.24
CA GLY A 132 22.41 -28.62 -31.29
C GLY A 132 21.13 -28.96 -30.52
N VAL A 133 21.03 -30.16 -29.94
CA VAL A 133 19.87 -30.53 -29.11
C VAL A 133 19.96 -29.90 -27.73
N ASP A 134 18.89 -29.22 -27.31
CA ASP A 134 18.73 -28.72 -25.94
C ASP A 134 18.29 -29.82 -24.99
N LEU A 135 19.10 -30.04 -23.95
CA LEU A 135 18.80 -30.94 -22.85
C LEU A 135 18.25 -30.15 -21.68
N ILE A 136 17.00 -30.43 -21.34
CA ILE A 136 16.31 -29.87 -20.18
C ILE A 136 16.24 -30.94 -19.10
N MET A 137 16.69 -30.62 -17.90
CA MET A 137 16.56 -31.48 -16.73
C MET A 137 15.31 -31.05 -15.94
N PRO A 138 14.21 -31.82 -16.00
CA PRO A 138 12.95 -31.44 -15.37
C PRO A 138 13.00 -31.73 -13.87
N LEU A 139 13.65 -30.83 -13.12
CA LEU A 139 13.92 -30.97 -11.69
C LEU A 139 12.66 -31.33 -10.90
N LEU A 140 11.58 -30.56 -11.07
CA LEU A 140 10.31 -30.77 -10.36
C LEU A 140 9.72 -32.16 -10.62
N LEU A 141 9.81 -32.66 -11.86
CA LEU A 141 9.28 -33.99 -12.20
C LEU A 141 10.10 -35.10 -11.55
N VAL A 142 11.43 -35.00 -11.58
CA VAL A 142 12.31 -35.99 -10.94
C VAL A 142 12.14 -35.99 -9.42
N HIS A 143 11.93 -34.81 -8.83
CA HIS A 143 11.73 -34.65 -7.38
C HIS A 143 10.38 -35.16 -6.89
N ARG A 144 9.39 -35.33 -7.78
CA ARG A 144 8.05 -35.85 -7.48
C ARG A 144 7.78 -37.25 -8.04
N ASP A 145 8.77 -37.86 -8.71
CA ASP A 145 8.61 -39.19 -9.29
C ASP A 145 8.63 -40.27 -8.19
N ALA A 146 7.51 -40.99 -8.08
CA ALA A 146 7.32 -42.06 -7.11
C ALA A 146 8.32 -43.21 -7.27
N LYS A 147 8.93 -43.37 -8.45
CA LYS A 147 10.01 -44.34 -8.69
C LYS A 147 11.22 -44.09 -7.79
N TYR A 148 11.58 -42.82 -7.58
CA TYR A 148 12.73 -42.45 -6.76
C TYR A 148 12.31 -42.19 -5.31
N TRP A 149 11.17 -41.54 -5.10
CA TRP A 149 10.77 -40.97 -3.81
C TRP A 149 9.70 -41.77 -3.05
N GLY A 150 9.17 -42.85 -3.63
CA GLY A 150 8.13 -43.68 -3.01
C GLY A 150 6.71 -43.18 -3.29
N LYS A 151 5.71 -43.86 -2.74
CA LYS A 151 4.28 -43.56 -3.01
C LYS A 151 3.85 -42.19 -2.46
N ASP A 152 4.54 -41.73 -1.44
CA ASP A 152 4.37 -40.47 -0.73
C ASP A 152 5.26 -39.34 -1.31
N ALA A 153 5.71 -39.48 -2.57
CA ALA A 153 6.56 -38.49 -3.25
C ALA A 153 5.94 -37.08 -3.33
N ASN A 154 4.63 -36.92 -3.18
CA ASN A 154 3.98 -35.60 -3.18
C ASN A 154 3.67 -35.07 -1.77
N GLU A 155 4.00 -35.84 -0.73
CA GLU A 155 3.73 -35.48 0.66
C GLU A 155 4.97 -34.82 1.28
N PHE A 156 4.74 -33.83 2.14
CA PHE A 156 5.79 -33.18 2.92
C PHE A 156 6.24 -34.09 4.05
N ASN A 157 7.44 -34.67 3.92
CA ASN A 157 8.03 -35.55 4.92
C ASN A 157 9.54 -35.29 5.06
N PRO A 158 9.94 -34.35 5.94
CA PRO A 158 11.35 -34.09 6.23
C PRO A 158 12.14 -35.30 6.74
N GLU A 159 11.52 -36.32 7.37
CA GLU A 159 12.25 -37.50 7.90
C GLU A 159 13.02 -38.27 6.82
N ARG A 160 12.66 -38.13 5.53
CA ARG A 160 13.41 -38.74 4.41
C ARG A 160 14.88 -38.35 4.43
N PHE A 161 15.20 -37.13 4.88
CA PHE A 161 16.56 -36.61 4.91
C PHE A 161 17.32 -36.93 6.20
N SER A 162 16.73 -37.69 7.14
CA SER A 162 17.38 -38.07 8.42
C SER A 162 18.70 -38.82 8.22
N GLY A 163 18.79 -39.64 7.16
CA GLY A 163 20.00 -40.36 6.74
C GLY A 163 20.96 -39.56 5.85
N GLY A 164 20.67 -38.29 5.59
CA GLY A 164 21.38 -37.44 4.64
C GLY A 164 20.86 -37.56 3.20
N VAL A 165 21.27 -36.62 2.33
CA VAL A 165 20.80 -36.50 0.94
C VAL A 165 20.96 -37.78 0.13
N SER A 166 22.07 -38.52 0.29
CA SER A 166 22.34 -39.74 -0.48
C SER A 166 21.41 -40.91 -0.17
N LYS A 167 20.73 -40.87 0.99
CA LYS A 167 19.79 -41.91 1.44
C LYS A 167 18.32 -41.48 1.36
N ALA A 168 18.05 -40.24 0.96
CA ALA A 168 16.71 -39.66 0.96
C ALA A 168 15.78 -40.23 -0.12
N SER A 169 16.34 -40.94 -1.10
CA SER A 169 15.59 -41.57 -2.18
C SER A 169 16.29 -42.86 -2.64
N ASN A 170 15.61 -43.66 -3.46
CA ASN A 170 16.18 -44.90 -4.01
C ASN A 170 17.26 -44.66 -5.08
N ASN A 171 17.55 -43.40 -5.42
CA ASN A 171 18.63 -43.02 -6.33
C ASN A 171 19.33 -41.76 -5.81
N SER A 172 20.61 -41.88 -5.45
CA SER A 172 21.38 -40.77 -4.85
C SER A 172 21.51 -39.54 -5.76
N GLY A 173 21.22 -39.65 -7.06
CA GLY A 173 21.19 -38.55 -8.02
C GLY A 173 19.80 -37.94 -8.24
N ALA A 174 18.75 -38.37 -7.52
CA ALA A 174 17.40 -37.84 -7.70
C ALA A 174 17.16 -36.51 -6.96
N PHE A 175 18.03 -36.12 -6.03
CA PHE A 175 17.98 -34.82 -5.35
C PHE A 175 19.12 -33.91 -5.80
N PHE A 176 18.80 -32.87 -6.56
CA PHE A 176 19.78 -31.96 -7.17
C PHE A 176 19.22 -30.54 -7.35
N PRO A 177 18.63 -29.92 -6.31
CA PRO A 177 18.00 -28.60 -6.43
C PRO A 177 18.98 -27.47 -6.81
N PHE A 178 20.28 -27.68 -6.60
CA PHE A 178 21.36 -26.76 -6.95
C PHE A 178 22.13 -27.20 -8.21
N GLY A 179 21.67 -28.22 -8.92
CA GLY A 179 22.41 -28.87 -10.00
C GLY A 179 23.41 -29.92 -9.50
N TRP A 180 24.26 -30.40 -10.43
CA TRP A 180 25.25 -31.44 -10.16
C TRP A 180 26.52 -31.22 -11.01
N GLY A 181 27.65 -31.71 -10.53
CA GLY A 181 28.93 -31.70 -11.27
C GLY A 181 29.60 -30.31 -11.34
N PRO A 182 30.44 -30.05 -12.36
CA PRO A 182 31.25 -28.83 -12.45
C PRO A 182 30.48 -27.51 -12.58
N ARG A 183 29.15 -27.58 -12.75
CA ARG A 183 28.25 -26.42 -12.86
C ARG A 183 27.20 -26.42 -11.74
N ILE A 184 27.49 -27.08 -10.61
CA ILE A 184 26.67 -26.96 -9.40
C ILE A 184 26.64 -25.50 -8.92
N CYS A 185 25.52 -25.05 -8.37
CA CYS A 185 25.36 -23.69 -7.89
C CYS A 185 26.42 -23.36 -6.82
N ILE A 186 27.29 -22.40 -7.14
CA ILE A 186 28.33 -21.93 -6.24
C ILE A 186 27.76 -21.27 -4.97
N GLY A 187 26.54 -20.72 -5.06
CA GLY A 187 25.82 -20.09 -3.95
C GLY A 187 25.11 -21.06 -3.01
N GLN A 188 25.17 -22.39 -3.23
CA GLN A 188 24.42 -23.38 -2.45
C GLN A 188 24.67 -23.24 -0.93
N SER A 189 25.93 -23.15 -0.51
CA SER A 189 26.29 -23.04 0.91
C SER A 189 25.76 -21.75 1.52
N PHE A 190 25.86 -20.64 0.79
CA PHE A 190 25.35 -19.35 1.22
C PHE A 190 23.83 -19.36 1.36
N ALA A 191 23.11 -19.86 0.35
CA ALA A 191 21.65 -19.97 0.36
C ALA A 191 21.14 -20.83 1.53
N MET A 192 21.80 -21.95 1.84
CA MET A 192 21.42 -22.80 2.97
C MET A 192 21.65 -22.12 4.32
N ILE A 193 22.70 -21.31 4.46
CA ILE A 193 22.96 -20.54 5.69
C ILE A 193 21.95 -19.41 5.83
N GLU A 194 21.73 -18.66 4.75
CA GLU A 194 20.76 -17.57 4.70
C GLU A 194 19.34 -18.08 5.01
N ALA A 195 18.94 -19.23 4.47
CA ALA A 195 17.63 -19.82 4.75
C ALA A 195 17.45 -20.29 6.21
N LYS A 196 18.53 -20.65 6.91
CA LYS A 196 18.49 -21.03 8.33
C LYS A 196 18.41 -19.83 9.28
N MET A 197 18.91 -18.67 8.86
CA MET A 197 18.98 -17.46 9.70
C MET A 197 17.61 -16.92 10.15
N PRO A 198 16.57 -16.87 9.31
CA PRO A 198 15.21 -16.52 9.72
C PRO A 198 14.67 -17.47 10.78
N GLY A 199 14.86 -18.78 10.65
CA GLY A 199 14.44 -19.76 11.66
C GLY A 199 15.03 -19.47 13.05
N VAL A 200 16.30 -19.08 13.12
CA VAL A 200 16.95 -18.68 14.38
C VAL A 200 16.46 -17.32 14.88
N THR A 201 16.30 -16.36 13.99
CA THR A 201 15.88 -14.99 14.34
C THR A 201 14.43 -14.95 14.85
N VAL A 202 13.55 -15.75 14.24
CA VAL A 202 12.11 -15.84 14.58
C VAL A 202 11.89 -16.65 15.87
N VAL A 203 12.74 -17.64 16.17
CA VAL A 203 12.63 -18.45 17.41
C VAL A 203 13.28 -17.75 18.62
N THR A 204 14.40 -17.05 18.44
CA THR A 204 15.08 -16.30 19.52
C THR A 204 14.38 -15.00 19.90
N ARG A 205 13.50 -14.48 19.02
CA ARG A 205 12.63 -13.34 19.27
C ARG A 205 11.17 -13.78 19.17
N ASN A 206 10.63 -14.26 20.30
CA ASN A 206 9.22 -14.58 20.55
C ASN A 206 8.39 -14.90 19.30
N TRP A 207 8.38 -16.17 18.93
CA TRP A 207 7.45 -16.74 17.96
C TRP A 207 6.00 -16.37 18.33
N TYR A 208 5.41 -15.43 17.60
CA TYR A 208 3.98 -15.21 17.60
C TYR A 208 3.32 -16.20 16.66
N ASP A 209 2.25 -16.80 17.16
CA ASP A 209 1.38 -17.73 16.44
C ASP A 209 0.86 -17.08 15.15
N LEU A 210 1.29 -17.64 14.00
CA LEU A 210 0.88 -17.18 12.67
C LEU A 210 -0.59 -17.52 12.36
N SER A 211 -1.30 -18.21 13.26
CA SER A 211 -2.74 -18.46 13.14
C SER A 211 -3.60 -17.29 13.67
N THR A 212 -3.01 -16.33 14.38
CA THR A 212 -3.74 -15.16 14.88
C THR A 212 -3.36 -13.90 14.12
N ASN A 213 -4.33 -13.40 13.36
CA ASN A 213 -4.39 -12.08 12.75
C ASN A 213 -3.74 -10.95 13.58
N ASN A 214 -3.22 -9.96 12.84
CA ASN A 214 -2.73 -8.64 13.27
C ASN A 214 -1.33 -8.59 13.90
N GLN A 215 -0.28 -8.47 13.07
CA GLN A 215 0.97 -7.84 13.53
C GLN A 215 1.15 -6.44 12.93
N HIS A 216 1.24 -5.49 13.87
CA HIS A 216 1.26 -4.06 13.71
C HIS A 216 2.61 -3.51 13.25
N PRO A 217 2.63 -2.36 12.57
CA PRO A 217 3.86 -1.60 12.29
C PRO A 217 4.49 -0.91 13.53
N SER A 218 4.05 -1.22 14.76
CA SER A 218 4.60 -0.68 16.01
C SER A 218 5.99 -1.22 16.36
N GLU A 219 6.39 -2.37 15.82
CA GLU A 219 7.71 -2.96 16.11
C GLU A 219 8.86 -2.20 15.44
N LEU A 220 8.63 -1.59 14.27
CA LEU A 220 9.61 -0.71 13.60
C LEU A 220 9.94 0.54 14.44
N ASN A 221 8.95 1.11 15.13
CA ASN A 221 9.14 2.24 16.04
C ASN A 221 9.91 1.87 17.32
N ASN A 222 9.84 0.61 17.75
CA ASN A 222 10.57 0.14 18.94
C ASN A 222 12.03 -0.21 18.62
N VAL A 223 12.34 -0.56 17.37
CA VAL A 223 13.68 -0.98 16.93
C VAL A 223 14.50 0.18 16.37
N ALA A 224 13.87 1.17 15.74
CA ALA A 224 14.53 2.33 15.18
C ALA A 224 13.95 3.60 15.84
N GLY A 225 14.81 4.49 16.36
CA GLY A 225 14.37 5.68 17.10
C GLY A 225 13.47 6.64 16.31
N LYS A 226 13.26 7.86 16.83
CA LYS A 226 12.36 8.89 16.27
C LYS A 226 12.47 9.15 14.76
N MET A 227 13.61 8.82 14.16
CA MET A 227 13.85 8.86 12.72
C MET A 227 14.58 7.58 12.28
N PHE A 228 14.14 6.97 11.19
CA PHE A 228 14.83 5.83 10.58
C PHE A 228 14.83 5.94 9.07
N VAL A 229 15.84 5.34 8.42
CA VAL A 229 16.02 5.41 6.97
C VAL A 229 15.63 4.08 6.35
N THR A 230 14.83 4.16 5.30
CA THR A 230 14.50 3.06 4.38
C THR A 230 14.87 3.47 2.97
N TRP A 231 15.03 2.49 2.08
CA TRP A 231 15.29 2.75 0.66
C TRP A 231 14.11 2.26 -0.17
N ILE A 232 13.65 3.09 -1.10
CA ILE A 232 12.70 2.67 -2.14
C ILE A 232 13.38 2.86 -3.48
N GLY A 233 13.80 1.74 -4.08
CA GLY A 233 14.73 1.77 -5.20
C GLY A 233 16.00 2.55 -4.82
N THR A 234 16.35 3.55 -5.62
CA THR A 234 17.55 4.39 -5.41
C THR A 234 17.29 5.63 -4.56
N THR A 235 16.07 5.84 -4.05
CA THR A 235 15.73 7.03 -3.26
C THR A 235 15.72 6.69 -1.77
N PRO A 236 16.56 7.35 -0.95
CA PRO A 236 16.49 7.21 0.50
C PRO A 236 15.25 7.91 1.05
N ARG A 237 14.60 7.27 2.01
CA ARG A 237 13.38 7.75 2.67
C ARG A 237 13.54 7.72 4.18
N VAL A 238 13.41 8.88 4.81
CA VAL A 238 13.47 9.05 6.26
C VAL A 238 12.06 9.09 6.82
N SER A 239 11.75 8.16 7.71
CA SER A 239 10.48 8.13 8.45
C SER A 239 10.53 9.12 9.61
N ILE A 240 9.55 10.00 9.67
CA ILE A 240 9.40 11.04 10.69
C ILE A 240 8.13 10.74 11.49
N THR A 241 8.31 10.31 12.75
CA THR A 241 7.19 9.96 13.65
C THR A 241 7.02 10.94 14.81
N ASP A 242 7.95 11.89 15.00
CA ASP A 242 7.83 12.95 16.00
C ASP A 242 6.88 14.07 15.51
N PRO A 243 5.73 14.30 16.18
CA PRO A 243 4.72 15.29 15.76
C PRO A 243 5.25 16.72 15.60
N GLU A 244 6.26 17.12 16.37
CA GLU A 244 6.81 18.48 16.25
C GLU A 244 7.60 18.64 14.95
N LEU A 245 8.39 17.62 14.58
CA LEU A 245 9.10 17.61 13.30
C LEU A 245 8.13 17.50 12.12
N ILE A 246 7.06 16.71 12.26
CA ILE A 246 5.99 16.64 11.26
C ILE A 246 5.35 18.02 11.08
N ARG A 247 5.04 18.72 12.17
CA ARG A 247 4.48 20.06 12.13
C ARG A 247 5.44 21.04 11.46
N GLU A 248 6.74 20.97 11.76
CA GLU A 248 7.77 21.79 11.12
C GLU A 248 7.79 21.59 9.59
N ILE A 249 7.82 20.34 9.13
CA ILE A 249 7.78 19.99 7.70
C ILE A 249 6.50 20.51 7.03
N LEU A 250 5.34 20.29 7.65
CA LEU A 250 4.04 20.62 7.03
C LEU A 250 3.70 22.10 7.11
N SER A 251 4.24 22.83 8.09
CA SER A 251 4.02 24.28 8.28
C SER A 251 5.02 25.12 7.48
N ASN A 252 6.07 24.50 6.94
CA ASN A 252 7.09 25.15 6.16
C ASN A 252 6.45 25.88 4.96
N LYS A 253 6.70 27.18 4.89
CA LYS A 253 6.21 28.07 3.82
C LYS A 253 7.25 28.29 2.72
N SER A 254 8.51 27.91 2.97
CA SER A 254 9.53 27.85 1.93
C SER A 254 9.30 26.61 1.05
N ASP A 255 9.85 26.61 -0.16
CA ASP A 255 9.80 25.43 -1.04
C ASP A 255 10.91 24.42 -0.67
N ASP A 256 11.25 24.30 0.63
CA ASP A 256 12.32 23.40 1.10
C ASP A 256 11.87 21.92 1.09
N PHE A 257 10.58 21.70 1.34
CA PHE A 257 9.94 20.38 1.38
C PHE A 257 8.86 20.29 0.30
N GLU A 258 9.26 19.79 -0.87
CA GLU A 258 8.39 19.63 -2.03
C GLU A 258 7.67 18.25 -2.00
N LYS A 259 6.60 18.03 -2.77
CA LYS A 259 6.16 16.68 -3.12
C LYS A 259 7.23 15.95 -3.95
N PRO A 260 7.44 14.63 -3.74
CA PRO A 260 8.27 13.82 -4.62
C PRO A 260 7.80 13.91 -6.08
N LYS A 261 8.74 13.82 -7.03
CA LYS A 261 8.39 13.71 -8.44
C LYS A 261 7.65 12.40 -8.67
N SER A 262 6.42 12.48 -9.14
CA SER A 262 5.60 11.32 -9.49
C SER A 262 6.25 10.54 -10.63
N ARG A 263 6.11 9.20 -10.62
CA ARG A 263 6.47 8.40 -11.80
C ARG A 263 5.60 8.86 -12.98
N PRO A 264 6.12 8.97 -14.21
CA PRO A 264 5.35 9.46 -15.36
C PRO A 264 4.04 8.71 -15.66
N ILE A 265 3.94 7.43 -15.26
CA ILE A 265 2.68 6.67 -15.39
C ILE A 265 1.57 7.21 -14.47
N ALA A 266 1.92 7.75 -13.31
CA ALA A 266 0.98 8.34 -12.35
C ALA A 266 0.35 9.65 -12.87
N GLU A 267 0.99 10.32 -13.83
CA GLU A 267 0.43 11.53 -14.48
C GLU A 267 -0.87 11.23 -15.25
N TYR A 268 -1.07 9.98 -15.69
CA TYR A 268 -2.32 9.56 -16.35
C TYR A 268 -3.47 9.39 -15.36
N PHE A 269 -3.18 9.20 -14.07
CA PHE A 269 -4.21 8.98 -13.05
C PHE A 269 -4.80 10.31 -12.58
N ILE A 270 -4.11 11.00 -11.68
CA ILE A 270 -4.52 12.30 -11.14
C ILE A 270 -3.36 13.29 -11.18
N SER A 271 -3.68 14.51 -11.57
CA SER A 271 -2.81 15.68 -11.45
C SER A 271 -3.53 16.73 -10.59
N GLY A 272 -3.24 18.01 -10.77
CA GLY A 272 -3.92 19.09 -10.07
C GLY A 272 -3.23 19.52 -8.78
N LEU A 273 -4.01 20.13 -7.88
CA LEU A 273 -3.55 20.74 -6.64
C LEU A 273 -2.74 19.80 -5.75
N VAL A 274 -2.98 18.48 -5.81
CA VAL A 274 -2.26 17.46 -5.03
C VAL A 274 -0.78 17.34 -5.41
N ASN A 275 -0.46 17.60 -6.69
CA ASN A 275 0.86 17.39 -7.29
C ASN A 275 1.58 18.70 -7.67
N TYR A 276 0.84 19.78 -7.93
CA TYR A 276 1.46 21.06 -8.32
C TYR A 276 2.36 21.65 -7.24
N GLN A 277 3.32 22.46 -7.68
CA GLN A 277 4.39 23.05 -6.87
C GLN A 277 4.53 24.55 -7.09
N GLY A 278 5.17 25.24 -6.13
CA GLY A 278 5.53 26.65 -6.20
C GLY A 278 4.37 27.56 -6.65
N LYS A 279 4.66 28.48 -7.58
CA LYS A 279 3.70 29.46 -8.10
C LYS A 279 2.45 28.83 -8.72
N LYS A 280 2.58 27.68 -9.39
CA LYS A 280 1.44 26.99 -10.00
C LYS A 280 0.48 26.47 -8.94
N TRP A 281 1.00 25.83 -7.89
CA TRP A 281 0.19 25.42 -6.75
C TRP A 281 -0.51 26.61 -6.08
N ALA A 282 0.23 27.69 -5.81
CA ALA A 282 -0.32 28.87 -5.15
C ALA A 282 -1.46 29.51 -5.97
N LYS A 283 -1.29 29.60 -7.31
CA LYS A 283 -2.32 30.07 -8.24
C LYS A 283 -3.59 29.22 -8.14
N HIS A 284 -3.47 27.91 -8.29
CA HIS A 284 -4.60 26.99 -8.25
C HIS A 284 -5.29 27.00 -6.88
N ARG A 285 -4.52 26.95 -5.78
CA ARG A 285 -5.06 27.00 -4.42
C ARG A 285 -5.88 28.26 -4.17
N ARG A 286 -5.38 29.42 -4.63
CA ARG A 286 -6.08 30.71 -4.51
C ARG A 286 -7.42 30.72 -5.25
N ILE A 287 -7.46 30.18 -6.47
CA ILE A 287 -8.67 30.16 -7.31
C ILE A 287 -9.70 29.15 -6.76
N ILE A 288 -9.26 28.00 -6.25
CA ILE A 288 -10.14 26.91 -5.81
C ILE A 288 -10.70 27.14 -4.38
N ASN A 289 -9.90 27.70 -3.45
CA ASN A 289 -10.27 27.88 -2.04
C ASN A 289 -11.68 28.44 -1.79
N PRO A 290 -12.13 29.51 -2.47
CA PRO A 290 -13.45 30.10 -2.24
C PRO A 290 -14.61 29.12 -2.42
N ALA A 291 -14.47 28.13 -3.31
CA ALA A 291 -15.51 27.16 -3.61
C ALA A 291 -15.74 26.15 -2.45
N PHE A 292 -14.78 26.04 -1.53
CA PHE A 292 -14.84 25.15 -0.36
C PHE A 292 -15.13 25.89 0.96
N HIS A 293 -15.48 27.19 0.91
CA HIS A 293 -15.92 27.93 2.09
C HIS A 293 -17.27 27.43 2.61
N LEU A 294 -17.47 27.45 3.93
CA LEU A 294 -18.68 26.91 4.58
C LEU A 294 -20.00 27.49 4.02
N GLU A 295 -20.02 28.77 3.65
CA GLU A 295 -21.19 29.42 3.05
C GLU A 295 -21.60 28.80 1.71
N LYS A 296 -20.63 28.35 0.92
CA LYS A 296 -20.87 27.65 -0.35
C LYS A 296 -21.27 26.20 -0.11
N LEU A 297 -20.61 25.53 0.82
CA LEU A 297 -20.96 24.15 1.22
C LEU A 297 -22.39 24.03 1.77
N LYS A 298 -22.88 25.05 2.50
CA LYS A 298 -24.28 25.13 2.95
C LYS A 298 -25.28 24.99 1.80
N ARG A 299 -24.97 25.54 0.62
CA ARG A 299 -25.84 25.48 -0.57
C ARG A 299 -25.88 24.09 -1.20
N MET A 300 -24.87 23.26 -0.94
CA MET A 300 -24.77 21.89 -1.45
C MET A 300 -25.54 20.87 -0.60
N LEU A 301 -25.99 21.23 0.62
CA LEU A 301 -26.76 20.36 1.53
C LEU A 301 -27.94 19.62 0.92
N PRO A 302 -28.79 20.24 0.08
CA PRO A 302 -29.90 19.53 -0.55
C PRO A 302 -29.42 18.35 -1.42
N ALA A 303 -28.28 18.50 -2.10
CA ALA A 303 -27.71 17.43 -2.92
C ALA A 303 -27.21 16.27 -2.06
N PHE A 304 -26.45 16.56 -0.98
CA PHE A 304 -26.04 15.54 -0.01
C PHE A 304 -27.24 14.75 0.53
N SER A 305 -28.29 15.46 0.96
CA SER A 305 -29.48 14.86 1.55
C SER A 305 -30.27 14.02 0.56
N THR A 306 -30.32 14.44 -0.70
CA THR A 306 -30.97 13.68 -1.78
C THR A 306 -30.25 12.37 -2.04
N CYS A 307 -28.91 12.39 -2.19
CA CYS A 307 -28.12 11.17 -2.38
C CYS A 307 -28.28 10.21 -1.19
N CYS A 308 -28.23 10.72 0.04
CA CYS A 308 -28.45 9.90 1.22
C CYS A 308 -29.87 9.30 1.23
N SER A 309 -30.90 10.11 0.92
CA SER A 309 -32.29 9.63 0.86
C SER A 309 -32.48 8.49 -0.15
N GLU A 310 -31.85 8.60 -1.32
CA GLU A 310 -31.90 7.57 -2.35
C GLU A 310 -31.20 6.28 -1.91
N MET A 311 -30.02 6.37 -1.30
CA MET A 311 -29.33 5.20 -0.73
C MET A 311 -30.19 4.53 0.35
N ILE A 312 -30.73 5.30 1.30
CA ILE A 312 -31.61 4.79 2.36
C ILE A 312 -32.84 4.10 1.76
N SER A 313 -33.46 4.69 0.73
CA SER A 313 -34.62 4.09 0.06
C SER A 313 -34.27 2.78 -0.64
N ARG A 314 -33.07 2.68 -1.26
CA ARG A 314 -32.58 1.43 -1.85
C ARG A 314 -32.35 0.37 -0.78
N TRP A 315 -31.68 0.71 0.32
CA TRP A 315 -31.44 -0.23 1.42
C TRP A 315 -32.76 -0.69 2.05
N ASP A 316 -33.71 0.21 2.24
CA ASP A 316 -35.04 -0.11 2.77
C ASP A 316 -35.80 -1.12 1.88
N GLY A 317 -35.72 -0.94 0.56
CA GLY A 317 -36.31 -1.87 -0.41
C GLY A 317 -35.58 -3.22 -0.53
N MET A 318 -34.34 -3.33 -0.03
CA MET A 318 -33.57 -4.58 -0.05
C MET A 318 -33.84 -5.46 1.17
N ILE A 319 -34.23 -4.89 2.32
CA ILE A 319 -34.49 -5.64 3.55
C ILE A 319 -35.83 -6.40 3.41
N SER A 320 -35.80 -7.72 3.62
CA SER A 320 -36.99 -8.58 3.50
C SER A 320 -37.99 -8.34 4.65
N VAL A 321 -39.14 -9.00 4.59
CA VAL A 321 -40.15 -8.98 5.67
C VAL A 321 -39.58 -9.47 7.01
N GLU A 322 -38.51 -10.26 6.98
CA GLU A 322 -37.78 -10.79 8.15
C GLU A 322 -36.96 -9.71 8.88
N GLY A 323 -36.93 -8.48 8.36
CA GLY A 323 -36.45 -7.29 9.08
C GLY A 323 -34.94 -7.09 9.12
N SER A 324 -34.15 -8.00 8.52
CA SER A 324 -32.70 -7.86 8.41
C SER A 324 -32.12 -8.33 7.08
N ARG A 325 -30.91 -7.85 6.73
CA ARG A 325 -30.18 -8.26 5.53
C ARG A 325 -28.68 -8.06 5.68
N GLU A 326 -27.90 -9.07 5.31
CA GLU A 326 -26.46 -8.91 5.09
C GLU A 326 -26.19 -8.14 3.79
N LEU A 327 -25.32 -7.15 3.87
CA LEU A 327 -24.90 -6.30 2.78
C LEU A 327 -23.41 -5.99 2.91
N ASP A 328 -22.67 -6.07 1.80
CA ASP A 328 -21.38 -5.40 1.71
C ASP A 328 -21.64 -3.89 1.52
N VAL A 329 -21.43 -3.12 2.57
CA VAL A 329 -21.75 -1.68 2.56
C VAL A 329 -20.74 -0.85 1.79
N TRP A 330 -19.54 -1.38 1.52
CA TRP A 330 -18.48 -0.57 0.92
C TRP A 330 -18.82 -0.11 -0.51
N PRO A 331 -19.24 -0.98 -1.46
CA PRO A 331 -19.68 -0.54 -2.78
C PRO A 331 -20.84 0.46 -2.72
N GLU A 332 -21.78 0.30 -1.78
CA GLU A 332 -22.91 1.22 -1.60
C GLU A 332 -22.45 2.61 -1.12
N LEU A 333 -21.49 2.66 -0.21
CA LEU A 333 -20.92 3.92 0.28
C LEU A 333 -20.02 4.57 -0.78
N GLN A 334 -19.32 3.80 -1.62
CA GLN A 334 -18.63 4.33 -2.79
C GLN A 334 -19.63 4.94 -3.78
N ASN A 335 -20.75 4.29 -4.04
CA ASN A 335 -21.82 4.83 -4.87
C ASN A 335 -22.36 6.13 -4.27
N LEU A 336 -22.67 6.15 -2.96
CA LEU A 336 -23.16 7.36 -2.27
C LEU A 336 -22.22 8.55 -2.46
N THR A 337 -20.94 8.39 -2.14
CA THR A 337 -20.01 9.54 -2.19
C THR A 337 -19.68 9.94 -3.63
N GLY A 338 -19.74 9.00 -4.58
CA GLY A 338 -19.67 9.28 -6.01
C GLY A 338 -20.87 10.07 -6.52
N ASP A 339 -22.05 9.69 -6.07
CA ASP A 339 -23.32 10.36 -6.36
C ASP A 339 -23.32 11.79 -5.81
N VAL A 340 -22.84 11.97 -4.58
CA VAL A 340 -22.66 13.26 -3.93
C VAL A 340 -21.70 14.13 -4.72
N ILE A 341 -20.45 13.70 -4.95
CA ILE A 341 -19.47 14.56 -5.63
C ILE A 341 -19.92 14.89 -7.06
N SER A 342 -20.56 13.96 -7.76
CA SER A 342 -21.14 14.20 -9.10
C SER A 342 -22.16 15.33 -9.05
N ARG A 343 -23.11 15.29 -8.09
CA ARG A 343 -24.15 16.32 -7.96
C ARG A 343 -23.62 17.66 -7.47
N THR A 344 -22.78 17.65 -6.44
CA THR A 344 -22.29 18.89 -5.80
C THR A 344 -21.18 19.56 -6.60
N ALA A 345 -20.38 18.81 -7.36
CA ALA A 345 -19.30 19.39 -8.15
C ALA A 345 -19.67 19.62 -9.61
N PHE A 346 -20.55 18.79 -10.20
CA PHE A 346 -20.79 18.81 -11.65
C PHE A 346 -22.27 18.83 -12.06
N GLY A 347 -23.20 18.86 -11.10
CA GLY A 347 -24.64 18.91 -11.35
C GLY A 347 -25.24 17.58 -11.83
N SER A 348 -26.13 17.61 -12.82
CA SER A 348 -26.97 16.46 -13.22
C SER A 348 -26.29 15.39 -14.08
N SER A 349 -24.96 15.41 -14.25
CA SER A 349 -24.19 14.43 -15.07
C SER A 349 -23.84 13.17 -14.27
N PHE A 350 -24.88 12.51 -13.75
CA PHE A 350 -24.77 11.43 -12.78
C PHE A 350 -24.21 10.13 -13.35
N GLU A 351 -24.64 9.77 -14.56
CA GLU A 351 -24.15 8.59 -15.26
C GLU A 351 -22.70 8.77 -15.70
N GLU A 352 -22.37 9.94 -16.26
CA GLU A 352 -21.00 10.25 -16.64
C GLU A 352 -20.06 10.28 -15.42
N GLY A 353 -20.52 10.83 -14.29
CA GLY A 353 -19.75 10.87 -13.03
C GLY A 353 -19.40 9.49 -12.49
N ARG A 354 -20.37 8.55 -12.48
CA ARG A 354 -20.12 7.15 -12.07
C ARG A 354 -19.15 6.43 -13.00
N GLN A 355 -19.27 6.65 -14.31
CA GLN A 355 -18.35 6.08 -15.28
C GLN A 355 -16.92 6.61 -15.05
N ILE A 356 -16.75 7.92 -14.84
CA ILE A 356 -15.45 8.52 -14.51
C ILE A 356 -14.85 7.86 -13.27
N PHE A 357 -15.65 7.67 -12.22
CA PHE A 357 -15.17 7.05 -11.00
C PHE A 357 -14.68 5.61 -11.18
N GLN A 358 -15.50 4.74 -11.77
CA GLN A 358 -15.14 3.34 -11.98
C GLN A 358 -13.82 3.22 -12.75
N LEU A 359 -13.67 4.07 -13.77
CA LEU A 359 -12.45 4.19 -14.55
C LEU A 359 -11.25 4.68 -13.71
N GLN A 360 -11.45 5.64 -12.81
CA GLN A 360 -10.39 6.12 -11.91
C GLN A 360 -9.99 5.08 -10.86
N LEU A 361 -10.91 4.28 -10.31
CA LEU A 361 -10.56 3.15 -9.44
C LEU A 361 -9.68 2.14 -10.18
N GLU A 362 -10.05 1.78 -11.40
CA GLU A 362 -9.25 0.88 -12.24
C GLU A 362 -7.85 1.46 -12.50
N GLN A 363 -7.75 2.78 -12.75
CA GLN A 363 -6.46 3.47 -12.87
C GLN A 363 -5.62 3.40 -11.58
N ALA A 364 -6.25 3.52 -10.40
CA ALA A 364 -5.56 3.39 -9.12
C ALA A 364 -4.96 1.99 -8.93
N GLU A 365 -5.72 0.94 -9.27
CA GLU A 365 -5.25 -0.45 -9.22
C GLU A 365 -4.12 -0.71 -10.22
N LEU A 366 -4.26 -0.24 -11.47
CA LEU A 366 -3.19 -0.32 -12.49
C LEU A 366 -1.92 0.38 -12.02
N LEU A 367 -2.07 1.53 -11.37
CA LEU A 367 -0.93 2.29 -10.83
C LEU A 367 -0.23 1.53 -9.70
N ILE A 368 -0.97 0.93 -8.77
CA ILE A 368 -0.39 0.12 -7.69
C ILE A 368 0.29 -1.13 -8.24
N ARG A 369 -0.33 -1.83 -9.21
CA ARG A 369 0.32 -2.95 -9.91
C ARG A 369 1.63 -2.52 -10.56
N ALA A 370 1.66 -1.38 -11.25
CA ALA A 370 2.89 -0.84 -11.84
C ALA A 370 3.97 -0.46 -10.80
N PHE A 371 3.55 -0.03 -9.60
CA PHE A 371 4.48 0.23 -8.48
C PHE A 371 5.04 -1.07 -7.88
N GLN A 372 4.21 -2.11 -7.75
CA GLN A 372 4.58 -3.41 -7.19
C GLN A 372 5.43 -4.24 -8.15
N SER A 373 5.10 -4.25 -9.44
CA SER A 373 5.79 -5.07 -10.45
C SER A 373 7.22 -4.59 -10.73
N ILE A 374 7.51 -3.31 -10.46
CA ILE A 374 8.80 -2.69 -10.76
C ILE A 374 9.17 -1.77 -9.58
N SER A 375 9.89 -2.33 -8.61
CA SER A 375 10.35 -1.60 -7.43
C SER A 375 11.29 -0.43 -7.80
N VAL A 376 12.02 -0.55 -8.93
CA VAL A 376 12.93 0.47 -9.48
C VAL A 376 12.40 1.04 -10.79
N TYR A 377 11.96 2.30 -10.81
CA TYR A 377 11.47 2.93 -12.04
C TYR A 377 12.52 2.88 -13.17
N VAL A 378 12.21 2.17 -14.25
CA VAL A 378 13.02 2.15 -15.47
C VAL A 378 12.53 3.28 -16.40
N PRO A 379 13.37 4.29 -16.71
CA PRO A 379 13.01 5.34 -17.65
C PRO A 379 12.52 4.76 -18.98
N GLY A 380 11.38 5.26 -19.46
CA GLY A 380 10.79 4.81 -20.72
C GLY A 380 9.82 3.63 -20.61
N PHE A 381 9.71 2.96 -19.45
CA PHE A 381 8.78 1.83 -19.27
C PHE A 381 7.33 2.16 -19.63
N ARG A 382 6.88 3.40 -19.38
CA ARG A 382 5.53 3.88 -19.76
C ARG A 382 5.22 3.88 -21.26
N PHE A 383 6.25 3.77 -22.10
CA PHE A 383 6.11 3.72 -23.56
C PHE A 383 6.02 2.29 -24.08
N LEU A 384 6.38 1.29 -23.26
CA LEU A 384 6.22 -0.11 -23.64
C LEU A 384 4.71 -0.44 -23.77
N PRO A 385 4.30 -1.15 -24.82
CA PRO A 385 2.91 -1.50 -25.08
C PRO A 385 2.45 -2.69 -24.21
N THR A 386 2.64 -2.60 -22.89
CA THR A 386 2.08 -3.58 -21.96
C THR A 386 0.56 -3.41 -21.87
N LYS A 387 -0.17 -4.49 -21.54
CA LYS A 387 -1.62 -4.45 -21.36
C LYS A 387 -2.03 -3.32 -20.41
N ASP A 388 -1.34 -3.21 -19.27
CA ASP A 388 -1.61 -2.20 -18.25
C ASP A 388 -1.32 -0.78 -18.75
N ASN A 389 -0.21 -0.54 -19.46
CA ASN A 389 0.11 0.79 -20.00
C ASN A 389 -0.88 1.23 -21.08
N ILE A 390 -1.34 0.29 -21.92
CA ILE A 390 -2.35 0.56 -22.96
C ILE A 390 -3.67 0.92 -22.27
N ARG A 391 -4.13 0.08 -21.33
CA ARG A 391 -5.37 0.31 -20.60
C ARG A 391 -5.35 1.63 -19.81
N MET A 392 -4.22 1.94 -19.15
CA MET A 392 -4.02 3.20 -18.44
C MET A 392 -4.23 4.43 -19.36
N LYS A 393 -3.70 4.38 -20.58
CA LYS A 393 -3.82 5.44 -21.59
C LYS A 393 -5.24 5.53 -22.19
N GLU A 394 -5.89 4.39 -22.42
CA GLU A 394 -7.28 4.34 -22.88
C GLU A 394 -8.21 4.99 -21.86
N ILE A 395 -8.09 4.59 -20.59
CA ILE A 395 -8.90 5.16 -19.52
C ILE A 395 -8.65 6.66 -19.40
N TYR A 396 -7.38 7.09 -19.43
CA TYR A 396 -7.02 8.51 -19.37
C TYR A 396 -7.70 9.32 -20.48
N LYS A 397 -7.72 8.81 -21.72
CA LYS A 397 -8.40 9.47 -22.84
C LYS A 397 -9.92 9.54 -22.61
N THR A 398 -10.53 8.43 -22.18
CA THR A 398 -11.98 8.36 -21.94
C THR A 398 -12.41 9.33 -20.84
N VAL A 399 -11.75 9.31 -19.67
CA VAL A 399 -12.05 10.21 -18.55
C VAL A 399 -11.90 11.67 -18.97
N ARG A 400 -10.83 12.00 -19.71
CA ARG A 400 -10.61 13.37 -20.21
C ARG A 400 -11.71 13.82 -21.17
N THR A 401 -12.18 12.94 -22.06
CA THR A 401 -13.28 13.23 -22.99
C THR A 401 -14.60 13.48 -22.25
N LEU A 402 -14.94 12.62 -21.27
CA LEU A 402 -16.15 12.78 -20.46
C LEU A 402 -16.14 14.11 -19.70
N LEU A 403 -15.04 14.42 -19.01
CA LEU A 403 -14.90 15.68 -18.27
C LEU A 403 -14.93 16.91 -19.16
N ARG A 404 -14.27 16.85 -20.33
CA ARG A 404 -14.34 17.93 -21.33
C ARG A 404 -15.79 18.17 -21.75
N GLY A 405 -16.54 17.11 -22.03
CA GLY A 405 -17.96 17.21 -22.38
C GLY A 405 -18.80 17.86 -21.27
N ILE A 406 -18.56 17.51 -20.00
CA ILE A 406 -19.25 18.13 -18.84
C ILE A 406 -18.94 19.64 -18.77
N ILE A 407 -17.67 20.01 -18.91
CA ILE A 407 -17.25 21.42 -18.80
C ILE A 407 -17.77 22.25 -19.98
N GLU A 408 -17.72 21.73 -21.21
CA GLU A 408 -18.26 22.42 -22.39
C GLU A 408 -19.78 22.60 -22.33
N LYS A 409 -20.52 21.58 -21.85
CA LYS A 409 -21.97 21.70 -21.59
C LYS A 409 -22.24 22.83 -20.57
N ARG A 410 -21.40 22.92 -19.54
CA ARG A 410 -21.51 23.94 -18.48
C ARG A 410 -21.22 25.35 -18.98
N GLU A 411 -20.13 25.52 -19.72
CA GLU A 411 -19.73 26.79 -20.32
C GLU A 411 -20.82 27.34 -21.23
N LYS A 412 -21.41 26.49 -22.07
CA LYS A 412 -22.55 26.84 -22.93
C LYS A 412 -23.76 27.30 -22.11
N ALA A 413 -24.10 26.60 -21.03
CA ALA A 413 -25.23 26.97 -20.18
C ALA A 413 -25.03 28.35 -19.51
N ILE A 414 -23.82 28.63 -19.00
CA ILE A 414 -23.46 29.92 -18.40
C ILE A 414 -23.57 31.04 -19.45
N ASN A 415 -23.05 30.82 -20.66
CA ASN A 415 -23.12 31.80 -21.76
C ASN A 415 -24.55 32.07 -22.24
N MET A 416 -25.46 31.11 -22.07
CA MET A 416 -26.89 31.25 -22.39
C MET A 416 -27.71 31.93 -21.27
N GLY A 417 -27.05 32.44 -20.21
CA GLY A 417 -27.72 33.15 -19.12
C GLY A 417 -28.45 32.25 -18.13
N ALA A 418 -28.19 30.93 -18.14
CA ALA A 418 -28.66 30.07 -17.07
C ALA A 418 -28.07 30.53 -15.73
N SER A 419 -28.86 30.50 -14.66
CA SER A 419 -28.33 30.79 -13.32
C SER A 419 -27.14 29.87 -13.06
N VAL A 420 -26.01 30.45 -12.65
CA VAL A 420 -24.83 29.70 -12.21
C VAL A 420 -25.31 28.76 -11.10
N ASN A 421 -25.37 27.45 -11.38
CA ASN A 421 -25.67 26.46 -10.36
C ASN A 421 -24.65 26.62 -9.22
N ASP A 422 -25.06 26.46 -7.97
CA ASP A 422 -24.16 26.54 -6.81
C ASP A 422 -23.22 25.30 -6.69
N ASP A 423 -22.85 24.67 -7.82
CA ASP A 423 -21.94 23.53 -7.87
C ASP A 423 -20.46 23.95 -7.96
N LEU A 424 -19.56 23.06 -7.53
CA LEU A 424 -18.13 23.35 -7.37
C LEU A 424 -17.48 23.79 -8.70
N LEU A 425 -17.84 23.15 -9.82
CA LEU A 425 -17.31 23.51 -11.13
C LEU A 425 -17.75 24.92 -11.53
N SER A 426 -19.02 25.26 -11.30
CA SER A 426 -19.54 26.60 -11.61
C SER A 426 -18.85 27.68 -10.77
N LEU A 427 -18.65 27.44 -9.47
CA LEU A 427 -17.88 28.33 -8.58
C LEU A 427 -16.41 28.45 -8.98
N LEU A 428 -15.81 27.35 -9.45
CA LEU A 428 -14.45 27.32 -9.96
C LEU A 428 -14.31 28.14 -11.24
N MET A 429 -15.23 27.97 -12.19
CA MET A 429 -15.26 28.72 -13.45
C MET A 429 -15.50 30.20 -13.20
N GLU A 430 -16.40 30.56 -12.29
CA GLU A 430 -16.64 31.96 -11.87
C GLU A 430 -15.38 32.57 -11.25
N SER A 431 -14.74 31.87 -10.32
CA SER A 431 -13.50 32.33 -9.67
C SER A 431 -12.37 32.47 -10.68
N ASN A 432 -12.28 31.55 -11.64
CA ASN A 432 -11.29 31.60 -12.70
C ASN A 432 -11.52 32.79 -13.64
N PHE A 433 -12.77 33.06 -13.99
CA PHE A 433 -13.16 34.19 -14.85
C PHE A 433 -12.85 35.54 -14.19
N LYS A 434 -13.19 35.71 -12.90
CA LYS A 434 -12.87 36.94 -12.16
C LYS A 434 -11.38 37.28 -12.18
N VAL A 435 -10.53 36.27 -12.04
CA VAL A 435 -9.08 36.44 -12.10
C VAL A 435 -8.59 36.91 -13.48
N PHE A 436 -9.26 36.54 -14.56
CA PHE A 436 -8.97 37.09 -15.89
C PHE A 436 -9.41 38.54 -16.06
N CYS A 437 -10.52 38.94 -15.41
CA CYS A 437 -11.03 40.32 -15.48
C CYS A 437 -10.25 41.31 -14.59
N GLU A 438 -9.68 40.85 -13.47
CA GLU A 438 -8.97 41.71 -12.51
C GLU A 438 -7.50 42.00 -12.90
N ASP A 439 -6.93 41.24 -13.84
CA ASP A 439 -5.50 41.33 -14.22
C ASP A 439 -5.32 41.37 -15.75
N GLU A 440 -5.74 42.48 -16.38
CA GLU A 440 -5.73 42.68 -17.85
C GLU A 440 -4.34 42.49 -18.50
N ASN A 441 -3.24 42.60 -17.74
CA ASN A 441 -1.87 42.47 -18.23
C ASN A 441 -1.30 41.05 -18.17
N SER A 442 -2.09 40.05 -17.76
CA SER A 442 -1.61 38.69 -17.50
C SER A 442 -2.43 37.64 -18.24
N LYS A 443 -2.00 37.28 -19.47
CA LYS A 443 -2.50 36.10 -20.21
C LYS A 443 -2.40 34.77 -19.43
N ASN A 444 -1.70 34.75 -18.29
CA ASN A 444 -1.48 33.59 -17.43
C ASN A 444 -2.11 33.71 -16.02
N ALA A 445 -3.02 34.67 -15.79
CA ALA A 445 -3.60 34.90 -14.48
C ALA A 445 -4.47 33.74 -13.98
N GLY A 446 -5.28 33.14 -14.87
CA GLY A 446 -6.19 32.03 -14.57
C GLY A 446 -5.65 30.63 -14.89
N MET A 447 -6.53 29.64 -14.77
CA MET A 447 -6.33 28.24 -15.18
C MET A 447 -6.82 28.01 -16.60
N THR A 448 -6.08 27.19 -17.35
CA THR A 448 -6.53 26.72 -18.68
C THR A 448 -7.64 25.68 -18.54
N ILE A 449 -8.38 25.42 -19.63
CA ILE A 449 -9.40 24.35 -19.65
C ILE A 449 -8.82 22.97 -19.29
N ASP A 450 -7.61 22.67 -19.75
CA ASP A 450 -6.93 21.43 -19.43
C ASP A 450 -6.52 21.37 -17.95
N GLU A 451 -6.11 22.50 -17.38
CA GLU A 451 -5.86 22.62 -15.94
C GLU A 451 -7.15 22.39 -15.13
N VAL A 452 -8.28 22.94 -15.57
CA VAL A 452 -9.60 22.70 -14.96
C VAL A 452 -9.98 21.22 -15.03
N ILE A 453 -9.78 20.55 -16.18
CA ILE A 453 -10.05 19.11 -16.31
C ILE A 453 -9.22 18.29 -15.30
N GLU A 454 -7.93 18.60 -15.13
CA GLU A 454 -7.09 17.90 -14.17
C GLU A 454 -7.51 18.13 -12.71
N GLU A 455 -7.98 19.34 -12.35
CA GLU A 455 -8.57 19.58 -11.03
C GLU A 455 -9.89 18.82 -10.84
N CYS A 456 -10.71 18.71 -11.90
CA CYS A 456 -11.96 17.94 -11.84
C CYS A 456 -11.71 16.45 -11.63
N LYS A 457 -10.72 15.87 -12.32
CA LYS A 457 -10.26 14.49 -12.09
C LYS A 457 -9.84 14.29 -10.64
N LEU A 458 -9.11 15.25 -10.07
CA LEU A 458 -8.69 15.20 -8.67
C LEU A 458 -9.89 15.24 -7.72
N PHE A 459 -10.86 16.12 -7.93
CA PHE A 459 -12.01 16.26 -7.04
C PHE A 459 -12.92 15.03 -7.04
N TYR A 460 -13.15 14.40 -8.20
CA TYR A 460 -13.89 13.14 -8.29
C TYR A 460 -13.25 12.07 -7.40
N PHE A 461 -11.97 11.76 -7.65
CA PHE A 461 -11.30 10.72 -6.90
C PHE A 461 -11.15 11.08 -5.40
N ALA A 462 -10.68 12.29 -5.09
CA ALA A 462 -10.38 12.68 -3.72
C ALA A 462 -11.64 12.84 -2.86
N GLY A 463 -12.73 13.39 -3.41
CA GLY A 463 -13.98 13.58 -2.68
C GLY A 463 -14.73 12.27 -2.41
N GLN A 464 -14.67 11.33 -3.35
CA GLN A 464 -15.42 10.09 -3.25
C GLN A 464 -14.71 9.01 -2.44
N GLU A 465 -13.49 8.65 -2.85
CA GLU A 465 -12.79 7.48 -2.32
C GLU A 465 -12.41 7.68 -0.85
N THR A 466 -12.06 8.91 -0.45
CA THR A 466 -11.68 9.18 0.94
C THR A 466 -12.88 9.17 1.90
N THR A 467 -14.01 9.77 1.51
CA THR A 467 -15.21 9.79 2.36
C THR A 467 -15.88 8.42 2.44
N SER A 468 -15.89 7.63 1.35
CA SER A 468 -16.46 6.27 1.36
C SER A 468 -15.67 5.36 2.31
N VAL A 469 -14.33 5.44 2.29
CA VAL A 469 -13.46 4.72 3.23
C VAL A 469 -13.75 5.14 4.69
N LEU A 470 -13.87 6.44 4.96
CA LEU A 470 -14.23 6.93 6.29
C LEU A 470 -15.57 6.35 6.77
N LEU A 471 -16.62 6.43 5.95
CA LEU A 471 -17.94 5.91 6.30
C LEU A 471 -17.92 4.39 6.50
N THR A 472 -17.20 3.67 5.64
CA THR A 472 -17.09 2.20 5.70
C THR A 472 -16.45 1.77 7.01
N TRP A 473 -15.29 2.32 7.36
CA TRP A 473 -14.63 2.02 8.64
C TRP A 473 -15.44 2.50 9.84
N THR A 474 -16.24 3.56 9.68
CA THR A 474 -17.15 4.02 10.74
C THR A 474 -18.25 3.01 11.01
N MET A 475 -18.88 2.46 9.97
CA MET A 475 -19.89 1.42 10.14
C MET A 475 -19.28 0.14 10.73
N ILE A 476 -18.08 -0.27 10.30
CA ILE A 476 -17.36 -1.40 10.89
C ILE A 476 -17.08 -1.16 12.38
N ALA A 477 -16.53 0.00 12.76
CA ALA A 477 -16.20 0.32 14.14
C ALA A 477 -17.44 0.35 15.04
N LEU A 478 -18.54 0.94 14.57
CA LEU A 478 -19.82 0.98 15.30
C LEU A 478 -20.52 -0.38 15.37
N SER A 479 -20.21 -1.30 14.45
CA SER A 479 -20.68 -2.69 14.51
C SER A 479 -19.91 -3.50 15.54
N MET A 480 -18.61 -3.20 15.72
CA MET A 480 -17.75 -3.83 16.73
C MET A 480 -18.00 -3.28 18.14
N ASP A 481 -18.46 -2.03 18.26
CA ASP A 481 -18.88 -1.43 19.53
C ASP A 481 -20.31 -0.84 19.45
N PRO A 482 -21.34 -1.69 19.67
CA PRO A 482 -22.74 -1.27 19.59
C PRO A 482 -23.11 -0.16 20.58
N SER A 483 -22.37 0.00 21.68
CA SER A 483 -22.66 1.03 22.68
C SER A 483 -22.52 2.45 22.11
N TRP A 484 -21.52 2.66 21.24
CA TRP A 484 -21.34 3.93 20.54
C TRP A 484 -22.38 4.13 19.44
N GLN A 485 -22.87 3.08 18.80
CA GLN A 485 -23.96 3.18 17.84
C GLN A 485 -25.25 3.69 18.51
N VAL A 486 -25.58 3.17 19.69
CA VAL A 486 -26.75 3.62 20.46
C VAL A 486 -26.61 5.09 20.86
N ARG A 487 -25.47 5.49 21.45
CA ARG A 487 -25.21 6.89 21.84
C ARG A 487 -25.30 7.85 20.64
N ALA A 488 -24.73 7.45 19.49
CA ALA A 488 -24.80 8.24 18.27
C ALA A 488 -26.23 8.38 17.75
N ARG A 489 -27.02 7.29 17.79
CA ARG A 489 -28.44 7.32 17.42
C ARG A 489 -29.23 8.24 18.34
N GLU A 490 -29.04 8.15 19.65
CA GLU A 490 -29.70 9.01 20.63
C GLU A 490 -29.42 10.49 20.35
N GLU A 491 -28.16 10.86 20.10
CA GLU A 491 -27.79 12.23 19.72
C GLU A 491 -28.49 12.67 18.43
N VAL A 492 -28.47 11.83 17.39
CA VAL A 492 -29.08 12.13 16.10
C VAL A 492 -30.59 12.33 16.24
N LEU A 493 -31.28 11.46 16.98
CA LEU A 493 -32.71 11.56 17.22
C LEU A 493 -33.06 12.76 18.12
N GLN A 494 -32.20 13.13 19.06
CA GLN A 494 -32.39 14.33 19.88
C GLN A 494 -32.31 15.61 19.03
N VAL A 495 -31.35 15.69 18.10
CA VAL A 495 -31.13 16.89 17.28
C VAL A 495 -32.13 16.98 16.13
N PHE A 496 -32.45 15.86 15.46
CA PHE A 496 -33.25 15.87 14.23
C PHE A 496 -34.60 15.15 14.33
N GLY A 497 -34.79 14.27 15.32
CA GLY A 497 -35.92 13.35 15.34
C GLY A 497 -35.98 12.53 14.05
N LYS A 498 -37.12 12.57 13.36
CA LYS A 498 -37.32 11.96 12.02
C LYS A 498 -37.11 12.95 10.86
N ASN A 499 -36.73 14.19 11.15
CA ASN A 499 -36.52 15.20 10.11
C ASN A 499 -35.18 14.99 9.41
N LYS A 500 -35.08 15.49 8.17
CA LYS A 500 -33.84 15.47 7.41
C LYS A 500 -32.77 16.35 8.08
N PRO A 501 -31.51 15.90 8.19
CA PRO A 501 -30.44 16.72 8.76
C PRO A 501 -30.23 18.04 8.01
N ASN A 502 -30.11 19.13 8.76
CA ASN A 502 -29.78 20.47 8.25
C ASN A 502 -28.39 20.93 8.74
N PHE A 503 -27.84 22.02 8.17
CA PHE A 503 -26.48 22.47 8.49
C PHE A 503 -26.25 22.70 9.98
N ASP A 504 -27.17 23.42 10.63
CA ASP A 504 -26.98 23.89 11.99
C ASP A 504 -27.07 22.72 12.99
N GLY A 505 -27.91 21.73 12.72
CA GLY A 505 -27.95 20.49 13.51
C GLY A 505 -26.72 19.62 13.29
N LEU A 506 -26.15 19.55 12.07
CA LEU A 506 -24.94 18.75 11.82
C LEU A 506 -23.73 19.28 12.62
N ASN A 507 -23.69 20.58 12.90
CA ASN A 507 -22.69 21.19 13.76
C ASN A 507 -22.89 20.84 15.25
N GLN A 508 -24.09 20.43 15.66
CA GLN A 508 -24.42 20.06 17.03
C GLN A 508 -24.12 18.59 17.36
N LEU A 509 -23.92 17.73 16.34
CA LEU A 509 -23.60 16.31 16.52
C LEU A 509 -22.17 16.10 17.08
N LYS A 510 -22.00 16.17 18.40
CA LYS A 510 -20.71 16.03 19.09
C LYS A 510 -20.24 14.58 19.12
N ILE A 511 -21.11 13.64 19.50
CA ILE A 511 -20.82 12.20 19.57
C ILE A 511 -20.46 11.66 18.18
N VAL A 512 -21.25 11.99 17.16
CA VAL A 512 -20.91 11.61 15.77
C VAL A 512 -19.57 12.18 15.35
N THR A 513 -19.25 13.43 15.73
CA THR A 513 -17.94 14.04 15.44
C THR A 513 -16.79 13.28 16.12
N MET A 514 -16.96 12.91 17.39
CA MET A 514 -15.97 12.13 18.14
C MET A 514 -15.71 10.77 17.49
N ILE A 515 -16.78 10.07 17.08
CA ILE A 515 -16.70 8.79 16.37
C ILE A 515 -15.91 8.94 15.07
N LEU A 516 -16.26 9.91 14.23
CA LEU A 516 -15.57 10.14 12.95
C LEU A 516 -14.09 10.47 13.15
N TYR A 517 -13.73 11.24 14.19
CA TYR A 517 -12.32 11.52 14.50
C TYR A 517 -11.56 10.29 14.99
N GLU A 518 -12.17 9.44 15.81
CA GLU A 518 -11.55 8.20 16.25
C GLU A 518 -11.37 7.20 15.10
N VAL A 519 -12.34 7.14 14.17
CA VAL A 519 -12.19 6.35 12.94
C VAL A 519 -11.08 6.92 12.07
N LEU A 520 -11.01 8.24 11.87
CA LEU A 520 -9.89 8.86 11.13
C LEU A 520 -8.53 8.62 11.80
N ARG A 521 -8.48 8.41 13.11
CA ARG A 521 -7.26 8.05 13.84
C ARG A 521 -6.86 6.60 13.56
N LEU A 522 -7.80 5.67 13.69
CA LEU A 522 -7.53 4.25 13.55
C LEU A 522 -7.39 3.82 12.10
N TYR A 523 -8.26 4.32 11.22
CA TYR A 523 -8.36 3.93 9.82
C TYR A 523 -8.36 5.17 8.89
N PRO A 524 -7.29 5.98 8.90
CA PRO A 524 -7.22 7.16 8.03
C PRO A 524 -7.24 6.73 6.56
N PRO A 525 -8.02 7.40 5.69
CA PRO A 525 -8.02 7.08 4.26
C PRO A 525 -6.62 7.15 3.65
N ALA A 526 -5.83 8.19 3.93
CA ALA A 526 -4.41 8.22 3.57
C ALA A 526 -3.56 7.66 4.71
N THR A 527 -2.59 6.79 4.41
CA THR A 527 -1.76 6.12 5.45
C THR A 527 -0.43 6.84 5.74
N ALA A 528 0.07 7.66 4.81
CA ALA A 528 1.22 8.53 5.02
C ALA A 528 1.22 9.78 4.13
N LEU A 529 1.98 10.80 4.52
CA LEU A 529 2.41 11.89 3.62
C LEU A 529 3.87 11.70 3.24
N VAL A 530 4.21 12.06 2.00
CA VAL A 530 5.61 12.11 1.56
C VAL A 530 5.97 13.54 1.14
N ARG A 531 7.16 13.97 1.52
CA ARG A 531 7.85 15.17 1.01
C ARG A 531 9.24 14.79 0.51
N ARG A 532 9.85 15.64 -0.28
CA ARG A 532 11.21 15.55 -0.76
C ARG A 532 11.95 16.81 -0.39
N VAL A 533 13.14 16.63 0.15
CA VAL A 533 14.05 17.71 0.51
C VAL A 533 14.62 18.30 -0.78
N ARG A 534 14.34 19.57 -1.06
CA ARG A 534 14.80 20.25 -2.28
C ARG A 534 16.27 20.65 -2.22
N GLN A 535 16.66 21.19 -1.08
CA GLN A 535 18.01 21.69 -0.80
C GLN A 535 18.41 21.25 0.60
N ARG A 536 19.69 21.32 0.93
CA ARG A 536 20.14 20.94 2.28
C ARG A 536 19.40 21.79 3.32
N THR A 537 18.61 21.15 4.17
CA THR A 537 17.73 21.81 5.13
C THR A 537 17.92 21.20 6.51
N LYS A 538 17.88 22.04 7.55
CA LYS A 538 17.87 21.59 8.95
C LYS A 538 16.43 21.24 9.33
N LEU A 539 16.23 20.05 9.91
CA LEU A 539 14.97 19.60 10.50
C LEU A 539 15.23 19.23 11.96
N GLY A 540 14.70 20.01 12.90
CA GLY A 540 15.12 19.95 14.30
C GLY A 540 16.64 20.13 14.42
N GLU A 541 17.35 19.12 14.93
CA GLU A 541 18.83 19.12 15.03
C GLU A 541 19.54 18.40 13.86
N THR A 542 18.79 17.80 12.93
CA THR A 542 19.36 16.99 11.85
C THR A 542 19.49 17.78 10.56
N SER A 543 20.65 17.71 9.90
CA SER A 543 20.83 18.24 8.53
C SER A 543 20.47 17.18 7.50
N LEU A 544 19.44 17.45 6.70
CA LEU A 544 18.97 16.57 5.64
C LEU A 544 19.59 16.98 4.29
N PRO A 545 20.19 16.05 3.53
CA PRO A 545 20.67 16.35 2.18
C PRO A 545 19.50 16.46 1.18
N PRO A 546 19.71 17.12 0.02
CA PRO A 546 18.71 17.18 -1.04
C PRO A 546 18.37 15.79 -1.60
N GLU A 547 17.21 15.69 -2.26
CA GLU A 547 16.66 14.49 -2.91
C GLU A 547 16.28 13.32 -1.97
N VAL A 548 16.34 13.54 -0.65
CA VAL A 548 15.81 12.60 0.35
C VAL A 548 14.29 12.73 0.45
N ASP A 549 13.59 11.60 0.47
CA ASP A 549 12.16 11.56 0.81
C ASP A 549 11.97 11.58 2.32
N LEU A 550 11.02 12.36 2.82
CA LEU A 550 10.53 12.35 4.19
C LEU A 550 9.13 11.73 4.19
N ILE A 551 8.95 10.62 4.89
CA ILE A 551 7.64 10.00 5.08
C ILE A 551 7.12 10.28 6.48
N MET A 552 5.89 10.76 6.57
CA MET A 552 5.18 11.05 7.81
C MET A 552 3.99 10.09 7.87
N PRO A 553 4.14 8.92 8.53
CA PRO A 553 3.14 7.86 8.47
C PRO A 553 2.03 8.11 9.50
N PHE A 554 0.86 8.58 9.03
CA PHE A 554 -0.31 8.86 9.86
C PHE A 554 -0.66 7.67 10.74
N LEU A 555 -0.75 6.49 10.12
CA LEU A 555 -1.20 5.26 10.77
C LEU A 555 -0.34 4.88 11.98
N LEU A 556 0.96 5.20 11.95
CA LEU A 556 1.85 4.92 13.08
C LEU A 556 1.72 5.96 14.16
N VAL A 557 1.77 7.25 13.79
CA VAL A 557 1.68 8.35 14.75
C VAL A 557 0.33 8.37 15.45
N HIS A 558 -0.75 8.02 14.74
CA HIS A 558 -2.12 7.98 15.26
C HIS A 558 -2.37 6.79 16.18
N ARG A 559 -1.50 5.77 16.18
CA ARG A 559 -1.60 4.57 17.04
C ARG A 559 -0.42 4.43 18.01
N ASP A 560 0.45 5.42 18.09
CA ASP A 560 1.60 5.40 19.00
C ASP A 560 1.13 5.62 20.44
N ALA A 561 1.34 4.61 21.28
CA ALA A 561 0.95 4.62 22.70
C ALA A 561 1.60 5.77 23.49
N LYS A 562 2.74 6.31 23.02
CA LYS A 562 3.36 7.50 23.61
C LYS A 562 2.44 8.72 23.57
N TYR A 563 1.70 8.90 22.48
CA TYR A 563 0.82 10.05 22.29
C TYR A 563 -0.61 9.74 22.72
N TRP A 564 -1.06 8.50 22.48
CA TRP A 564 -2.47 8.10 22.59
C TRP A 564 -2.80 7.23 23.80
N GLY A 565 -1.82 6.87 24.63
CA GLY A 565 -2.04 6.05 25.82
C GLY A 565 -1.97 4.55 25.54
N LYS A 566 -2.22 3.72 26.57
CA LYS A 566 -2.15 2.25 26.46
C LYS A 566 -3.25 1.68 25.56
N ASP A 567 -4.38 2.37 25.49
CA ASP A 567 -5.56 2.08 24.66
C ASP A 567 -5.42 2.62 23.23
N ALA A 568 -4.20 2.95 22.75
CA ALA A 568 -3.99 3.54 21.43
C ALA A 568 -4.49 2.68 20.26
N ASN A 569 -4.62 1.36 20.44
CA ASN A 569 -5.18 0.48 19.41
C ASN A 569 -6.69 0.21 19.59
N GLU A 570 -7.30 0.74 20.65
CA GLU A 570 -8.72 0.57 20.95
C GLU A 570 -9.55 1.69 20.32
N PHE A 571 -10.79 1.37 19.96
CA PHE A 571 -11.78 2.34 19.50
C PHE A 571 -12.40 3.04 20.71
N ASN A 572 -11.97 4.28 20.97
CA ASN A 572 -12.46 5.08 22.10
C ASN A 572 -12.72 6.53 21.66
N PRO A 573 -13.91 6.82 21.11
CA PRO A 573 -14.34 8.18 20.74
C PRO A 573 -14.28 9.22 21.87
N GLU A 574 -14.45 8.80 23.13
CA GLU A 574 -14.48 9.71 24.30
C GLU A 574 -13.20 10.54 24.44
N ARG A 575 -12.07 10.09 23.88
CA ARG A 575 -10.82 10.86 23.85
C ARG A 575 -10.98 12.23 23.19
N PHE A 576 -11.93 12.38 22.27
CA PHE A 576 -12.20 13.63 21.56
C PHE A 576 -13.23 14.54 22.27
N SER A 577 -13.72 14.19 23.46
CA SER A 577 -14.74 14.98 24.19
C SER A 577 -14.27 16.39 24.54
N GLY A 578 -12.96 16.55 24.84
CA GLY A 578 -12.31 17.84 25.05
C GLY A 578 -11.88 18.57 23.76
N GLY A 579 -12.23 18.03 22.59
CA GLY A 579 -11.77 18.49 21.28
C GLY A 579 -10.41 17.92 20.87
N VAL A 580 -10.05 18.10 19.60
CA VAL A 580 -8.82 17.53 18.98
C VAL A 580 -7.55 17.89 19.75
N SER A 581 -7.43 19.11 20.26
CA SER A 581 -6.23 19.57 20.97
C SER A 581 -5.96 18.85 22.29
N LYS A 582 -6.98 18.23 22.89
CA LYS A 582 -6.91 17.49 24.16
C LYS A 582 -6.98 15.97 23.99
N ALA A 583 -7.12 15.48 22.76
CA ALA A 583 -7.34 14.05 22.49
C ALA A 583 -6.10 13.17 22.66
N SER A 584 -4.91 13.77 22.74
CA SER A 584 -3.63 13.09 22.92
C SER A 584 -2.68 13.95 23.73
N ASN A 585 -1.59 13.35 24.22
CA ASN A 585 -0.56 14.06 24.98
C ASN A 585 0.26 15.06 24.14
N ASN A 586 0.09 15.07 22.82
CA ASN A 586 0.67 16.05 21.92
C ASN A 586 -0.35 16.44 20.84
N SER A 587 -0.78 17.71 20.84
CA SER A 587 -1.79 18.22 19.91
C SER A 587 -1.45 18.09 18.42
N GLY A 588 -0.19 17.84 18.08
CA GLY A 588 0.28 17.60 16.71
C GLY A 588 0.21 16.14 16.28
N ALA A 589 -0.13 15.21 17.17
CA ALA A 589 -0.19 13.78 16.86
C ALA A 589 -1.43 13.40 16.03
N PHE A 590 -2.43 14.29 15.91
CA PHE A 590 -3.63 14.06 15.10
C PHE A 590 -3.72 15.07 13.94
N PHE A 591 -3.60 14.57 12.71
CA PHE A 591 -3.55 15.40 11.49
C PHE A 591 -4.07 14.63 10.25
N PRO A 592 -5.26 14.01 10.31
CA PRO A 592 -5.77 13.14 9.23
C PRO A 592 -6.02 13.89 7.91
N PHE A 593 -6.20 15.21 7.96
CA PHE A 593 -6.35 16.08 6.79
C PHE A 593 -5.05 16.78 6.37
N GLY A 594 -3.91 16.38 6.95
CA GLY A 594 -2.64 17.09 6.84
C GLY A 594 -2.59 18.35 7.71
N TRP A 595 -1.63 19.22 7.42
CA TRP A 595 -1.40 20.46 8.17
C TRP A 595 -0.77 21.54 7.27
N GLY A 596 -0.82 22.80 7.73
CA GLY A 596 -0.13 23.94 7.10
C GLY A 596 -0.74 24.38 5.75
N PRO A 597 0.04 25.05 4.89
CA PRO A 597 -0.47 25.62 3.64
C PRO A 597 -1.13 24.60 2.69
N ARG A 598 -0.74 23.33 2.79
CA ARG A 598 -1.24 22.21 1.98
C ARG A 598 -2.27 21.34 2.69
N ILE A 599 -2.89 21.82 3.76
CA ILE A 599 -4.02 21.14 4.41
C ILE A 599 -5.13 20.83 3.41
N CYS A 600 -5.83 19.70 3.60
CA CYS A 600 -6.93 19.28 2.75
C CYS A 600 -7.95 20.40 2.58
N ILE A 601 -8.25 20.75 1.33
CA ILE A 601 -9.25 21.78 1.01
C ILE A 601 -10.68 21.27 1.21
N GLY A 602 -10.88 19.96 1.04
CA GLY A 602 -12.17 19.29 1.15
C GLY A 602 -12.53 18.83 2.57
N GLN A 603 -11.75 19.21 3.60
CA GLN A 603 -11.98 18.74 4.98
C GLN A 603 -13.42 19.02 5.46
N SER A 604 -13.91 20.24 5.27
CA SER A 604 -15.27 20.60 5.69
C SER A 604 -16.33 19.88 4.87
N PHE A 605 -16.11 19.70 3.56
CA PHE A 605 -16.99 18.95 2.68
C PHE A 605 -17.15 17.50 3.17
N ALA A 606 -16.03 16.80 3.36
CA ALA A 606 -16.02 15.40 3.78
C ALA A 606 -16.67 15.20 5.16
N MET A 607 -16.43 16.09 6.12
CA MET A 607 -17.04 16.00 7.45
C MET A 607 -18.55 16.26 7.43
N ILE A 608 -19.04 17.19 6.60
CA ILE A 608 -20.47 17.45 6.44
C ILE A 608 -21.16 16.26 5.78
N GLU A 609 -20.58 15.76 4.69
CA GLU A 609 -21.05 14.58 3.96
C GLU A 609 -21.14 13.36 4.88
N ALA A 610 -20.05 13.04 5.59
CA ALA A 610 -19.98 11.87 6.47
C ALA A 610 -20.99 11.97 7.63
N LYS A 611 -21.13 13.15 8.25
CA LYS A 611 -22.13 13.36 9.31
C LYS A 611 -23.55 13.21 8.81
N MET A 612 -23.87 13.74 7.63
CA MET A 612 -25.21 13.62 7.05
C MET A 612 -25.55 12.17 6.73
N ALA A 613 -24.64 11.46 6.05
CA ALA A 613 -24.82 10.06 5.72
C ALA A 613 -25.02 9.21 6.97
N LEU A 614 -24.13 9.35 7.97
CA LEU A 614 -24.21 8.57 9.20
C LEU A 614 -25.46 8.91 10.03
N ALA A 615 -25.85 10.18 10.12
CA ALA A 615 -27.08 10.58 10.79
C ALA A 615 -28.30 9.92 10.15
N MET A 616 -28.40 9.95 8.81
CA MET A 616 -29.51 9.32 8.09
C MET A 616 -29.47 7.79 8.20
N ILE A 617 -28.30 7.15 8.17
CA ILE A 617 -28.20 5.70 8.42
C ILE A 617 -28.72 5.37 9.82
N LEU A 618 -28.29 6.10 10.86
CA LEU A 618 -28.68 5.85 12.25
C LEU A 618 -30.16 6.14 12.54
N GLN A 619 -30.80 7.04 11.79
CA GLN A 619 -32.25 7.31 11.86
C GLN A 619 -33.10 6.13 11.37
N HIS A 620 -32.59 5.34 10.42
CA HIS A 620 -33.36 4.34 9.69
C HIS A 620 -32.98 2.90 10.00
N PHE A 621 -31.71 2.67 10.39
CA PHE A 621 -31.16 1.33 10.56
C PHE A 621 -30.39 1.19 11.87
N SER A 622 -30.42 -0.03 12.42
CA SER A 622 -29.38 -0.56 13.30
C SER A 622 -28.59 -1.60 12.54
N PHE A 623 -27.36 -1.85 12.96
CA PHE A 623 -26.50 -2.74 12.22
C PHE A 623 -25.45 -3.41 13.08
N GLU A 624 -25.04 -4.62 12.69
CA GLU A 624 -24.03 -5.43 13.36
C GLU A 624 -23.07 -6.07 12.36
N LEU A 625 -21.93 -6.52 12.84
CA LEU A 625 -20.89 -7.07 11.98
C LEU A 625 -21.32 -8.47 11.53
N SER A 626 -21.29 -8.74 10.23
CA SER A 626 -21.64 -10.07 9.76
C SER A 626 -20.59 -11.11 10.19
N PRO A 627 -20.98 -12.36 10.52
CA PRO A 627 -20.06 -13.49 10.63
C PRO A 627 -19.21 -13.74 9.37
N SER A 628 -19.63 -13.28 8.19
CA SER A 628 -18.88 -13.39 6.93
C SER A 628 -17.77 -12.34 6.78
N TYR A 629 -17.75 -11.31 7.65
CA TYR A 629 -16.76 -10.25 7.60
C TYR A 629 -15.35 -10.76 7.95
N ALA A 630 -14.37 -10.40 7.12
CA ALA A 630 -12.96 -10.67 7.34
C ALA A 630 -12.17 -9.36 7.50
N HIS A 631 -11.66 -9.10 8.72
CA HIS A 631 -10.90 -7.88 8.99
C HIS A 631 -9.50 -7.93 8.34
N ALA A 632 -9.38 -7.29 7.17
CA ALA A 632 -8.11 -7.20 6.44
C ALA A 632 -7.94 -5.79 5.83
N PRO A 633 -7.44 -4.79 6.59
CA PRO A 633 -7.08 -3.50 6.02
C PRO A 633 -5.93 -3.63 5.01
N TYR A 634 -6.13 -3.17 3.79
CA TYR A 634 -5.18 -3.21 2.68
C TYR A 634 -5.02 -1.81 2.08
N THR A 635 -3.78 -1.39 1.80
CA THR A 635 -3.52 -0.05 1.25
C THR A 635 -3.33 -0.13 -0.26
N VAL A 636 -4.26 0.46 -1.01
CA VAL A 636 -4.09 0.76 -2.44
C VAL A 636 -3.55 2.19 -2.52
N ILE A 637 -4.41 3.16 -2.81
CA ILE A 637 -4.15 4.60 -2.60
C ILE A 637 -4.72 5.04 -1.25
N THR A 638 -5.86 4.45 -0.88
CA THR A 638 -6.51 4.60 0.41
C THR A 638 -6.46 3.30 1.22
N LEU A 639 -6.71 3.39 2.53
CA LEU A 639 -6.81 2.22 3.41
C LEU A 639 -8.20 1.57 3.29
N GLN A 640 -8.25 0.44 2.60
CA GLN A 640 -9.46 -0.24 2.14
C GLN A 640 -9.67 -1.58 2.87
N PRO A 641 -10.91 -2.06 3.10
CA PRO A 641 -11.12 -3.40 3.63
C PRO A 641 -11.04 -4.46 2.52
N GLN A 642 -9.95 -5.21 2.42
CA GLN A 642 -9.60 -6.12 1.31
C GLN A 642 -10.73 -7.07 0.88
N HIS A 643 -11.56 -7.52 1.82
CA HIS A 643 -12.63 -8.49 1.59
C HIS A 643 -14.04 -7.89 1.61
N GLY A 644 -14.16 -6.57 1.56
CA GLY A 644 -15.45 -5.88 1.70
C GLY A 644 -15.79 -5.54 3.16
N ALA A 645 -16.98 -4.98 3.35
CA ALA A 645 -17.51 -4.59 4.65
C ALA A 645 -18.90 -5.23 4.86
N GLN A 646 -18.94 -6.54 5.08
CA GLN A 646 -20.18 -7.28 5.31
C GLN A 646 -20.79 -6.92 6.67
N ILE A 647 -21.97 -6.32 6.63
CA ILE A 647 -22.73 -5.83 7.79
C ILE A 647 -24.16 -6.33 7.66
N ILE A 648 -24.76 -6.75 8.77
CA ILE A 648 -26.18 -7.08 8.85
C ILE A 648 -26.93 -5.81 9.23
N LEU A 649 -27.77 -5.32 8.32
CA LEU A 649 -28.66 -4.17 8.54
C LEU A 649 -30.00 -4.66 9.09
N HIS A 650 -30.52 -3.97 10.10
CA HIS A 650 -31.85 -4.14 10.67
C HIS A 650 -32.65 -2.86 10.52
N LYS A 651 -33.87 -2.97 10.00
CA LYS A 651 -34.81 -1.84 9.90
C LYS A 651 -35.39 -1.52 11.28
N ILE A 652 -35.54 -0.22 11.60
CA ILE A 652 -36.11 0.27 12.88
C ILE A 652 -37.48 0.92 12.67
#